data_AF-A0A3R7NAH8-F1
#
_entry.id   AF-A0A3R7NAH8-F1
#
_cell.length_a   1.000
_cell.length_b   1.000
_cell.length_c   1.000
_cell.angle_alpha   90.00
_cell.angle_beta   90.00
_cell.angle_gamma   90.00
#
_symmetry.space_group_name_H-M   'P 1'
#
loop_
_entity.id
_entity.type
_entity.pdbx_description
1 polymer ?
#
loop_
_entity_poly.entity_id
_entity_poly.type
_entity_poly.pdbx_seq_one_letter_code
_entity_poly.pdbx_strand_id
1 'polypeptide(L)'
;MAALRSIRSRQEVIKFCSIGSDLLSGPPCLSFQRWEAALEALEKAKSDATILPPVTSLSVHSAGESVRHYHNVYCKCVRLTVLPITRWRQWREGLCFFRGESSSAEAGPLATLCRRLLLAQQECFAVAFWGCCSSVALRLELHLASLPAAAASEEVDDASVDDDASLEEDEVGTEDVDLSLARLRRRCFSVLYQFQRIAHDAAHLFGFYAVVGRSERQWLTDTFLLERDEKAAEALVRRSFKRDFGVPSIELEGGGLLDEYSSFEVNEGKRKSLEKRAKDTLNGAWCCKARDLFQYELRRENEGRADEGVYDDAGNELTDLLLRCLQEKVGRPDLAFAVTMRRILEKEPFPATVDLARVEVALRMFLQWFEKYTRERHQGDIPLFLDADLWTFVLERHTELLKWVVFHYCHDEFAADVAGALEAVKVVAFSVQQCLEVYLAAAASRRSSRGDKQQLERDAKKTVCDWLERTVVSTFLSAIQHRCTEAAAAATAATAGTPTCAPVPALLAARTDVVKVQLLFLCDEVSVVMHARQILIPAVEAGFKQMQLLAGDTDAAALSDWTMCMLSLLSCFRRSLSHLRGGPVAAVDLVLALHSHYQALRRLSPPSMADLVTDAWIEFLSGEGRGALGTRQVGLLDAARVRGAFGGRHSALESSGKKAGQKRPRDE
;
A
#
# COMPACT_ATOMS: atom_id res chain seq x y z
N MET A 1 22.60 -35.55 -16.82
CA MET A 1 21.22 -36.09 -16.73
C MET A 1 20.19 -35.08 -16.26
N ALA A 2 20.39 -34.32 -15.17
CA ALA A 2 19.43 -33.30 -14.71
C ALA A 2 19.16 -32.18 -15.74
N ALA A 3 20.19 -31.67 -16.41
CA ALA A 3 20.06 -30.66 -17.47
C ALA A 3 19.22 -31.14 -18.66
N LEU A 4 19.37 -32.41 -19.08
CA LEU A 4 18.59 -32.99 -20.18
C LEU A 4 17.11 -33.22 -19.79
N ARG A 5 16.82 -33.57 -18.54
CA ARG A 5 15.44 -33.64 -18.01
C ARG A 5 14.80 -32.25 -17.94
N SER A 6 15.56 -31.22 -17.58
CA SER A 6 15.12 -29.81 -17.60
C SER A 6 14.84 -29.30 -19.03
N ILE A 7 15.63 -29.72 -20.03
CA ILE A 7 15.38 -29.36 -21.44
C ILE A 7 14.12 -30.05 -21.98
N ARG A 8 13.94 -31.35 -21.66
CA ARG A 8 12.77 -32.13 -22.13
C ARG A 8 11.46 -31.67 -21.50
N SER A 9 11.46 -31.39 -20.19
CA SER A 9 10.30 -30.82 -19.50
C SER A 9 9.90 -29.46 -20.04
N ARG A 10 10.88 -28.56 -20.29
CA ARG A 10 10.62 -27.29 -20.95
C ARG A 10 9.97 -27.45 -22.32
N GLN A 11 10.41 -28.43 -23.12
CA GLN A 11 9.80 -28.71 -24.42
C GLN A 11 8.34 -29.19 -24.33
N GLU A 12 7.98 -29.93 -23.27
CA GLU A 12 6.62 -30.45 -23.07
C GLU A 12 5.60 -29.32 -22.79
N VAL A 13 6.03 -28.21 -22.19
CA VAL A 13 5.14 -27.12 -21.74
C VAL A 13 5.46 -25.77 -22.38
N ILE A 14 6.37 -25.73 -23.36
CA ILE A 14 6.89 -24.49 -23.96
C ILE A 14 5.79 -23.59 -24.53
N LYS A 15 4.77 -24.17 -25.18
CA LYS A 15 3.66 -23.41 -25.75
C LYS A 15 2.85 -22.73 -24.66
N PHE A 16 2.56 -23.44 -23.58
CA PHE A 16 1.87 -22.86 -22.42
C PHE A 16 2.72 -21.77 -21.76
N CYS A 17 4.01 -22.04 -21.51
CA CYS A 17 4.93 -21.10 -20.88
C CYS A 17 5.30 -19.89 -21.76
N SER A 18 5.02 -19.92 -23.07
CA SER A 18 5.19 -18.74 -23.92
C SER A 18 4.12 -17.67 -23.71
N ILE A 19 2.94 -18.06 -23.21
CA ILE A 19 1.83 -17.13 -22.99
C ILE A 19 2.18 -16.18 -21.83
N GLY A 20 2.26 -14.87 -22.12
CA GLY A 20 2.62 -13.84 -21.14
C GLY A 20 4.10 -13.84 -20.72
N SER A 21 4.97 -14.58 -21.41
CA SER A 21 6.41 -14.61 -21.10
C SER A 21 7.11 -13.28 -21.37
N ASP A 22 6.65 -12.54 -22.38
CA ASP A 22 7.05 -11.16 -22.67
C ASP A 22 6.70 -10.22 -21.50
N LEU A 23 5.50 -10.38 -20.93
CA LEU A 23 5.07 -9.60 -19.77
C LEU A 23 5.86 -9.97 -18.51
N LEU A 24 6.35 -11.21 -18.37
CA LEU A 24 7.19 -11.67 -17.25
C LEU A 24 8.64 -11.18 -17.34
N SER A 25 9.25 -11.26 -18.52
CA SER A 25 10.67 -10.96 -18.73
C SER A 25 10.93 -9.52 -19.17
N GLY A 26 9.93 -8.87 -19.77
CA GLY A 26 9.98 -7.50 -20.24
C GLY A 26 9.85 -6.46 -19.13
N PRO A 27 9.99 -5.17 -19.52
CA PRO A 27 9.79 -4.04 -18.63
C PRO A 27 8.37 -4.04 -18.01
N PRO A 28 8.18 -3.37 -16.86
CA PRO A 28 6.86 -3.24 -16.22
C PRO A 28 5.80 -2.69 -17.19
N CYS A 29 4.71 -3.42 -17.38
CA CYS A 29 3.62 -3.08 -18.29
C CYS A 29 2.39 -2.57 -17.51
N LEU A 30 1.90 -1.38 -17.86
CA LEU A 30 0.67 -0.79 -17.28
C LEU A 30 -0.59 -1.07 -18.09
N SER A 31 -0.47 -1.69 -19.27
CA SER A 31 -1.63 -1.98 -20.12
C SER A 31 -2.49 -3.06 -19.47
N PHE A 32 -3.69 -2.66 -19.03
CA PHE A 32 -4.67 -3.62 -18.54
C PHE A 32 -5.11 -4.59 -19.65
N GLN A 33 -5.28 -4.11 -20.88
CA GLN A 33 -5.69 -4.94 -22.01
C GLN A 33 -4.68 -6.05 -22.32
N ARG A 34 -3.38 -5.74 -22.32
CA ARG A 34 -2.32 -6.75 -22.53
C ARG A 34 -2.31 -7.79 -21.42
N TRP A 35 -2.47 -7.36 -20.17
CA TRP A 35 -2.59 -8.29 -19.04
C TRP A 35 -3.84 -9.17 -19.17
N GLU A 36 -4.99 -8.57 -19.43
CA GLU A 36 -6.27 -9.28 -19.55
C GLU A 36 -6.25 -10.30 -20.69
N ALA A 37 -5.70 -9.94 -21.85
CA ALA A 37 -5.51 -10.85 -22.98
C ALA A 37 -4.58 -12.03 -22.64
N ALA A 38 -3.47 -11.77 -21.93
CA ALA A 38 -2.56 -12.83 -21.50
C ALA A 38 -3.20 -13.77 -20.46
N LEU A 39 -3.94 -13.22 -19.49
CA LEU A 39 -4.66 -14.00 -18.49
C LEU A 39 -5.76 -14.85 -19.15
N GLU A 40 -6.55 -14.28 -20.07
CA GLU A 40 -7.56 -15.04 -20.80
C GLU A 40 -6.94 -16.15 -21.66
N ALA A 41 -5.82 -15.88 -22.34
CA ALA A 41 -5.09 -16.88 -23.10
C ALA A 41 -4.58 -18.02 -22.19
N LEU A 42 -4.09 -17.73 -20.99
CA LEU A 42 -3.69 -18.74 -20.01
C LEU A 42 -4.87 -19.60 -19.54
N GLU A 43 -6.01 -18.97 -19.23
CA GLU A 43 -7.22 -19.67 -18.80
C GLU A 43 -7.79 -20.59 -19.89
N LYS A 44 -7.68 -20.20 -21.16
CA LYS A 44 -8.05 -21.08 -22.29
C LYS A 44 -7.03 -22.20 -22.48
N ALA A 45 -5.73 -21.86 -22.46
CA ALA A 45 -4.64 -22.79 -22.72
C ALA A 45 -4.52 -23.92 -21.69
N LYS A 46 -4.90 -23.69 -20.43
CA LYS A 46 -4.84 -24.73 -19.39
C LYS A 46 -5.74 -25.94 -19.71
N SER A 47 -6.80 -25.72 -20.49
CA SER A 47 -7.79 -26.73 -20.88
C SER A 47 -7.61 -27.21 -22.32
N ASP A 48 -6.67 -26.62 -23.08
CA ASP A 48 -6.40 -26.98 -24.47
C ASP A 48 -5.23 -27.97 -24.56
N ALA A 49 -5.56 -29.25 -24.83
CA ALA A 49 -4.59 -30.33 -24.93
C ALA A 49 -3.52 -30.13 -26.02
N THR A 50 -3.75 -29.23 -26.99
CA THR A 50 -2.78 -28.91 -28.05
C THR A 50 -1.70 -27.92 -27.60
N ILE A 51 -1.97 -27.17 -26.52
CA ILE A 51 -1.10 -26.17 -25.92
C ILE A 51 -0.47 -26.71 -24.62
N LEU A 52 -1.28 -27.31 -23.75
CA LEU A 52 -0.87 -27.96 -22.52
C LEU A 52 -1.42 -29.39 -22.49
N PRO A 53 -0.58 -30.43 -22.61
CA PRO A 53 -1.03 -31.82 -22.42
C PRO A 53 -1.71 -31.99 -21.05
N PRO A 54 -2.66 -32.94 -20.90
CA PRO A 54 -3.34 -33.18 -19.63
C PRO A 54 -2.35 -33.31 -18.47
N VAL A 55 -2.62 -32.66 -17.34
CA VAL A 55 -1.67 -32.61 -16.20
C VAL A 55 -1.26 -34.01 -15.73
N THR A 56 -2.18 -34.98 -15.80
CA THR A 56 -1.92 -36.40 -15.47
C THR A 56 -0.96 -37.10 -16.42
N SER A 57 -0.77 -36.59 -17.63
CA SER A 57 0.18 -37.11 -18.63
C SER A 57 1.56 -36.45 -18.56
N LEU A 58 1.67 -35.33 -17.84
CA LEU A 58 2.93 -34.60 -17.70
C LEU A 58 3.80 -35.20 -16.59
N SER A 59 5.12 -35.07 -16.75
CA SER A 59 6.01 -35.32 -15.62
C SER A 59 5.74 -34.31 -14.49
N VAL A 60 5.96 -34.71 -13.23
CA VAL A 60 5.81 -33.82 -12.05
C VAL A 60 6.61 -32.52 -12.21
N HIS A 61 7.77 -32.59 -12.88
CA HIS A 61 8.60 -31.41 -13.13
C HIS A 61 7.96 -30.45 -14.15
N SER A 62 7.45 -30.97 -15.27
CA SER A 62 6.78 -30.19 -16.33
C SER A 62 5.46 -29.58 -15.83
N ALA A 63 4.66 -30.34 -15.07
CA ALA A 63 3.47 -29.84 -14.39
C ALA A 63 3.83 -28.75 -13.36
N GLY A 64 4.91 -28.96 -12.61
CA GLY A 64 5.46 -27.99 -11.67
C GLY A 64 5.96 -26.70 -12.35
N GLU A 65 6.54 -26.77 -13.54
CA GLU A 65 6.94 -25.59 -14.32
C GLU A 65 5.70 -24.82 -14.82
N SER A 66 4.69 -25.54 -15.32
CA SER A 66 3.43 -24.96 -15.80
C SER A 66 2.70 -24.19 -14.70
N VAL A 67 2.52 -24.79 -13.50
CA VAL A 67 1.83 -24.12 -12.39
C VAL A 67 2.61 -22.92 -11.86
N ARG A 68 3.95 -22.97 -11.85
CA ARG A 68 4.78 -21.81 -11.49
C ARG A 68 4.63 -20.70 -12.49
N HIS A 69 4.64 -21.01 -13.79
CA HIS A 69 4.42 -20.02 -14.84
C HIS A 69 3.05 -19.36 -14.70
N TYR A 70 2.00 -20.17 -14.58
CA TYR A 70 0.63 -19.70 -14.34
C TYR A 70 0.54 -18.76 -13.15
N HIS A 71 1.08 -19.17 -11.99
CA HIS A 71 1.11 -18.33 -10.78
C HIS A 71 1.93 -17.06 -10.98
N ASN A 72 3.09 -17.13 -11.64
CA ASN A 72 3.98 -15.99 -11.84
C ASN A 72 3.33 -14.90 -12.72
N VAL A 73 2.58 -15.28 -13.76
CA VAL A 73 1.87 -14.30 -14.61
C VAL A 73 0.82 -13.55 -13.79
N TYR A 74 -0.01 -14.27 -13.03
CA TYR A 74 -0.96 -13.63 -12.11
C TYR A 74 -0.25 -12.77 -11.05
N CYS A 75 0.80 -13.28 -10.40
CA CYS A 75 1.57 -12.53 -9.41
C CYS A 75 2.18 -11.25 -9.96
N LYS A 76 2.74 -11.28 -11.18
CA LYS A 76 3.30 -10.07 -11.79
C LYS A 76 2.21 -9.08 -12.16
N CYS A 77 1.07 -9.58 -12.65
CA CYS A 77 -0.12 -8.77 -12.93
C CYS A 77 -0.62 -8.04 -11.67
N VAL A 78 -0.92 -8.76 -10.58
CA VAL A 78 -1.46 -8.15 -9.34
C VAL A 78 -0.46 -7.22 -8.63
N ARG A 79 0.84 -7.31 -8.94
CA ARG A 79 1.84 -6.35 -8.42
C ARG A 79 1.77 -5.00 -9.13
N LEU A 80 1.32 -4.98 -10.37
CA LEU A 80 1.34 -3.81 -11.25
C LEU A 80 -0.03 -3.18 -11.46
N THR A 81 -1.10 -3.98 -11.42
CA THR A 81 -2.46 -3.55 -11.72
C THR A 81 -3.47 -4.07 -10.71
N VAL A 82 -4.68 -3.51 -10.76
CA VAL A 82 -5.86 -4.02 -10.06
C VAL A 82 -6.52 -5.09 -10.92
N LEU A 83 -6.99 -6.17 -10.28
CA LEU A 83 -7.76 -7.24 -10.93
C LEU A 83 -9.20 -7.28 -10.41
N PRO A 84 -10.18 -7.52 -11.29
CA PRO A 84 -11.56 -7.78 -10.85
C PRO A 84 -11.65 -9.11 -10.09
N ILE A 85 -12.67 -9.24 -9.25
CA ILE A 85 -12.88 -10.43 -8.39
C ILE A 85 -12.93 -11.74 -9.19
N THR A 86 -13.44 -11.69 -10.43
CA THR A 86 -13.50 -12.84 -11.35
C THR A 86 -12.12 -13.40 -11.66
N ARG A 87 -11.11 -12.56 -11.88
CA ARG A 87 -9.73 -12.98 -12.14
C ARG A 87 -9.06 -13.58 -10.90
N TRP A 88 -9.39 -13.09 -9.71
CA TRP A 88 -8.93 -13.71 -8.46
C TRP A 88 -9.50 -15.12 -8.26
N ARG A 89 -10.79 -15.33 -8.59
CA ARG A 89 -11.42 -16.65 -8.57
C ARG A 89 -10.80 -17.59 -9.59
N GLN A 90 -10.60 -17.14 -10.83
CA GLN A 90 -9.92 -17.91 -11.86
C GLN A 90 -8.52 -18.33 -11.45
N TRP A 91 -7.71 -17.42 -10.88
CA TRP A 91 -6.38 -17.74 -10.37
C TRP A 91 -6.43 -18.87 -9.34
N ARG A 92 -7.34 -18.78 -8.36
CA ARG A 92 -7.57 -19.82 -7.35
C ARG A 92 -7.98 -21.15 -7.99
N GLU A 93 -8.95 -21.12 -8.90
CA GLU A 93 -9.45 -22.30 -9.62
C GLU A 93 -8.37 -22.96 -10.47
N GLY A 94 -7.52 -22.19 -11.14
CA GLY A 94 -6.38 -22.71 -11.90
C GLY A 94 -5.35 -23.41 -11.01
N LEU A 95 -5.04 -22.86 -9.82
CA LEU A 95 -4.17 -23.56 -8.86
C LEU A 95 -4.78 -24.86 -8.35
N CYS A 96 -6.10 -24.90 -8.15
CA CYS A 96 -6.83 -26.14 -7.84
C CYS A 96 -6.81 -27.14 -9.00
N PHE A 97 -6.95 -26.66 -10.24
CA PHE A 97 -6.88 -27.48 -11.46
C PHE A 97 -5.53 -28.20 -11.57
N PHE A 98 -4.42 -27.49 -11.38
CA PHE A 98 -3.07 -28.09 -11.42
C PHE A 98 -2.80 -29.07 -10.27
N ARG A 99 -3.49 -28.91 -9.13
CA ARG A 99 -3.39 -29.85 -8.02
C ARG A 99 -3.96 -31.23 -8.38
N GLY A 100 -5.01 -31.28 -9.19
CA GLY A 100 -5.73 -32.50 -9.54
C GLY A 100 -6.38 -33.22 -8.34
N GLU A 101 -7.04 -34.34 -8.61
CA GLU A 101 -7.64 -35.24 -7.60
C GLU A 101 -6.73 -36.44 -7.24
N SER A 102 -5.53 -36.53 -7.83
CA SER A 102 -4.73 -37.75 -7.78
C SER A 102 -4.14 -38.04 -6.40
N SER A 103 -4.51 -39.19 -5.83
CA SER A 103 -4.06 -39.72 -4.53
C SER A 103 -2.74 -40.51 -4.59
N SER A 104 -1.94 -40.40 -5.67
CA SER A 104 -0.70 -41.15 -5.81
C SER A 104 0.46 -40.50 -5.03
N ALA A 105 1.36 -41.31 -4.48
CA ALA A 105 2.54 -40.82 -3.74
C ALA A 105 3.45 -39.92 -4.61
N GLU A 106 3.49 -40.13 -5.94
CA GLU A 106 4.26 -39.33 -6.90
C GLU A 106 3.64 -37.94 -7.16
N ALA A 107 2.35 -37.74 -6.87
CA ALA A 107 1.68 -36.43 -6.98
C ALA A 107 1.92 -35.51 -5.76
N GLY A 108 2.48 -36.05 -4.66
CA GLY A 108 2.73 -35.33 -3.41
C GLY A 108 3.51 -34.01 -3.57
N PRO A 109 4.62 -33.96 -4.34
CA PRO A 109 5.39 -32.73 -4.57
C PRO A 109 4.61 -31.65 -5.32
N LEU A 110 3.82 -32.02 -6.34
CA LEU A 110 2.99 -31.08 -7.10
C LEU A 110 1.85 -30.54 -6.24
N ALA A 111 1.19 -31.40 -5.47
CA ALA A 111 0.14 -30.99 -4.55
C ALA A 111 0.66 -30.03 -3.46
N THR A 112 1.86 -30.28 -2.93
CA THR A 112 2.54 -29.39 -1.98
C THR A 112 2.85 -28.04 -2.60
N LEU A 113 3.38 -28.02 -3.83
CA LEU A 113 3.63 -26.79 -4.57
C LEU A 113 2.33 -26.01 -4.78
N CYS A 114 1.26 -26.65 -5.25
CA CYS A 114 -0.04 -25.98 -5.48
C CYS A 114 -0.62 -25.44 -4.18
N ARG A 115 -0.53 -26.17 -3.06
CA ARG A 115 -0.96 -25.69 -1.74
C ARG A 115 -0.19 -24.44 -1.31
N ARG A 116 1.14 -24.43 -1.48
CA ARG A 116 1.97 -23.25 -1.17
C ARG A 116 1.62 -22.04 -2.03
N LEU A 117 1.43 -22.25 -3.34
CA LEU A 117 1.06 -21.17 -4.26
C LEU A 117 -0.36 -20.66 -4.00
N LEU A 118 -1.27 -21.53 -3.54
CA LEU A 118 -2.62 -21.17 -3.13
C LEU A 118 -2.60 -20.31 -1.86
N LEU A 119 -1.79 -20.66 -0.86
CA LEU A 119 -1.59 -19.82 0.34
C LEU A 119 -1.04 -18.45 -0.05
N ALA A 120 -0.02 -18.39 -0.91
CA ALA A 120 0.52 -17.12 -1.40
C ALA A 120 -0.53 -16.29 -2.17
N GLN A 121 -1.40 -16.94 -2.95
CA GLN A 121 -2.52 -16.27 -3.63
C GLN A 121 -3.55 -15.72 -2.63
N GLN A 122 -3.86 -16.48 -1.59
CA GLN A 122 -4.78 -16.09 -0.52
C GLN A 122 -4.25 -14.91 0.31
N GLU A 123 -2.95 -14.89 0.61
CA GLU A 123 -2.28 -13.75 1.25
C GLU A 123 -2.38 -12.51 0.37
N CYS A 124 -2.05 -12.63 -0.92
CA CYS A 124 -2.19 -11.52 -1.87
C CYS A 124 -3.64 -11.00 -1.95
N PHE A 125 -4.62 -11.91 -1.93
CA PHE A 125 -6.04 -11.56 -1.93
C PHE A 125 -6.43 -10.80 -0.66
N ALA A 126 -6.02 -11.30 0.51
CA ALA A 126 -6.31 -10.68 1.80
C ALA A 126 -5.62 -9.31 1.99
N VAL A 127 -4.56 -9.03 1.22
CA VAL A 127 -3.93 -7.71 1.14
C VAL A 127 -4.75 -6.81 0.22
N ALA A 128 -5.03 -7.25 -1.01
CA ALA A 128 -5.74 -6.45 -2.01
C ALA A 128 -7.19 -6.11 -1.61
N PHE A 129 -7.89 -7.03 -0.95
CA PHE A 129 -9.28 -6.87 -0.52
C PHE A 129 -9.42 -6.46 0.95
N TRP A 130 -8.45 -5.75 1.51
CA TRP A 130 -8.56 -5.32 2.90
C TRP A 130 -9.75 -4.37 3.13
N GLY A 131 -10.37 -4.50 4.30
CA GLY A 131 -11.62 -3.82 4.62
C GLY A 131 -12.87 -4.58 4.13
N CYS A 132 -12.71 -5.65 3.37
CA CYS A 132 -13.82 -6.45 2.84
C CYS A 132 -14.13 -7.67 3.71
N CYS A 133 -15.40 -8.09 3.74
CA CYS A 133 -15.82 -9.30 4.45
C CYS A 133 -15.06 -10.53 3.97
N SER A 134 -14.87 -10.64 2.66
CA SER A 134 -14.16 -11.75 2.01
C SER A 134 -12.71 -11.90 2.49
N SER A 135 -11.97 -10.80 2.66
CA SER A 135 -10.61 -10.82 3.19
C SER A 135 -10.56 -11.22 4.66
N VAL A 136 -11.45 -10.66 5.49
CA VAL A 136 -11.49 -10.96 6.92
C VAL A 136 -11.87 -12.43 7.15
N ALA A 137 -12.87 -12.93 6.43
CA ALA A 137 -13.27 -14.34 6.47
C ALA A 137 -12.11 -15.26 6.11
N LEU A 138 -11.40 -14.97 5.02
CA LEU A 138 -10.24 -15.75 4.60
C LEU A 138 -9.12 -15.75 5.66
N ARG A 139 -8.80 -14.59 6.25
CA ARG A 139 -7.79 -14.50 7.32
C ARG A 139 -8.21 -15.31 8.55
N LEU A 140 -9.49 -15.27 8.92
CA LEU A 140 -10.02 -16.06 10.02
C LEU A 140 -9.95 -17.56 9.71
N GLU A 141 -10.37 -18.00 8.53
CA GLU A 141 -10.28 -19.40 8.10
C GLU A 141 -8.84 -19.92 8.13
N LEU A 142 -7.89 -19.16 7.57
CA LEU A 142 -6.47 -19.53 7.59
C LEU A 142 -5.92 -19.60 9.01
N HIS A 143 -6.30 -18.65 9.86
CA HIS A 143 -5.88 -18.64 11.25
C HIS A 143 -6.42 -19.86 11.99
N LEU A 144 -7.72 -20.15 11.89
CA LEU A 144 -8.36 -21.30 12.52
C LEU A 144 -7.75 -22.62 12.05
N ALA A 145 -7.47 -22.76 10.74
CA ALA A 145 -6.82 -23.94 10.19
C ALA A 145 -5.39 -24.16 10.71
N SER A 146 -4.72 -23.11 11.19
CA SER A 146 -3.37 -23.20 11.76
C SER A 146 -3.34 -23.60 13.24
N LEU A 147 -4.46 -23.46 13.97
CA LEU A 147 -4.52 -23.69 15.42
C LEU A 147 -4.20 -25.14 15.84
N PRO A 148 -4.69 -26.19 15.16
CA PRO A 148 -4.37 -27.57 15.54
C PRO A 148 -2.88 -27.90 15.40
N ALA A 149 -2.21 -27.30 14.41
CA ALA A 149 -0.77 -27.49 14.21
C ALA A 149 0.06 -26.75 15.27
N ALA A 150 -0.41 -25.58 15.74
CA ALA A 150 0.21 -24.87 16.85
C ALA A 150 0.10 -25.68 18.15
N ALA A 151 -1.08 -26.25 18.44
CA ALA A 151 -1.28 -27.09 19.63
C ALA A 151 -0.40 -28.36 19.63
N ALA A 152 -0.18 -28.99 18.46
CA ALA A 152 0.66 -30.20 18.34
C ALA A 152 2.17 -29.92 18.39
N SER A 153 2.62 -28.70 18.04
CA SER A 153 4.03 -28.31 18.12
C SER A 153 4.46 -27.89 19.53
N GLU A 154 3.51 -27.78 20.47
CA GLU A 154 3.72 -27.31 21.84
C GLU A 154 4.00 -28.43 22.86
N GLU A 155 4.00 -29.71 22.45
CA GLU A 155 4.40 -30.84 23.33
C GLU A 155 5.93 -30.97 23.49
N VAL A 156 6.75 -30.09 22.90
CA VAL A 156 8.22 -30.17 22.94
C VAL A 156 8.83 -28.78 23.12
N ASP A 157 8.75 -28.21 24.33
CA ASP A 157 9.75 -27.25 24.83
C ASP A 157 9.63 -27.12 26.36
N ASP A 158 10.01 -28.20 27.04
CA ASP A 158 10.31 -28.23 28.47
C ASP A 158 11.85 -28.23 28.71
N ALA A 159 12.61 -27.52 27.87
CA ALA A 159 14.06 -27.46 28.04
C ALA A 159 14.69 -26.15 27.56
N SER A 160 15.39 -25.51 28.49
CA SER A 160 16.41 -24.46 28.33
C SER A 160 15.96 -23.00 28.20
N VAL A 161 15.67 -22.40 29.35
CA VAL A 161 16.23 -21.07 29.65
C VAL A 161 16.97 -21.18 30.98
N ASP A 162 18.27 -21.45 30.86
CA ASP A 162 19.24 -21.32 31.94
C ASP A 162 19.54 -19.82 32.12
N ASP A 163 19.12 -19.25 33.25
CA ASP A 163 19.97 -18.37 34.06
C ASP A 163 19.40 -18.26 35.49
N ASP A 164 19.92 -19.15 36.34
CA ASP A 164 20.33 -18.96 37.73
C ASP A 164 19.41 -18.15 38.70
N ALA A 165 18.50 -18.87 39.34
CA ALA A 165 18.36 -18.82 40.80
C ALA A 165 17.68 -20.10 41.27
N SER A 166 18.43 -20.94 41.97
CA SER A 166 17.95 -22.06 42.77
C SER A 166 16.67 -21.70 43.55
N LEU A 167 15.55 -22.33 43.19
CA LEU A 167 14.43 -22.50 44.11
C LEU A 167 14.20 -24.00 44.23
N GLU A 168 14.69 -24.51 45.35
CA GLU A 168 14.44 -25.85 45.86
C GLU A 168 12.93 -26.13 45.94
N GLU A 169 12.65 -27.43 45.90
CA GLU A 169 11.36 -28.08 46.00
C GLU A 169 10.50 -27.61 47.20
N ASP A 170 9.21 -27.91 47.08
CA ASP A 170 8.14 -27.77 48.09
C ASP A 170 7.57 -26.37 48.33
N GLU A 171 6.52 -26.03 47.57
CA GLU A 171 5.29 -25.52 48.17
C GLU A 171 4.06 -25.87 47.31
N VAL A 172 3.22 -26.77 47.85
CA VAL A 172 1.81 -26.89 47.48
C VAL A 172 1.13 -25.60 47.96
N GLY A 173 1.24 -24.53 47.17
CA GLY A 173 0.81 -23.18 47.54
C GLY A 173 0.25 -22.44 46.34
N THR A 174 -1.08 -22.28 46.33
CA THR A 174 -1.88 -21.35 45.50
C THR A 174 -1.14 -20.67 44.34
N GLU A 175 -1.22 -21.23 43.13
CA GLU A 175 -0.80 -20.51 41.93
C GLU A 175 -1.57 -19.19 41.84
N ASP A 176 -0.84 -18.08 41.87
CA ASP A 176 -1.38 -16.74 41.67
C ASP A 176 -1.98 -16.65 40.27
N VAL A 177 -3.25 -16.23 40.18
CA VAL A 177 -4.01 -16.10 38.92
C VAL A 177 -3.30 -15.13 37.97
N ASP A 178 -2.59 -14.14 38.51
CA ASP A 178 -1.85 -13.17 37.70
C ASP A 178 -0.61 -13.80 37.04
N LEU A 179 0.04 -14.77 37.69
CA LEU A 179 1.18 -15.51 37.14
C LEU A 179 0.75 -16.54 36.10
N SER A 180 -0.34 -17.29 36.33
CA SER A 180 -0.90 -18.22 35.32
C SER A 180 -1.42 -17.46 34.10
N LEU A 181 -2.09 -16.33 34.30
CA LEU A 181 -2.53 -15.45 33.21
C LEU A 181 -1.35 -14.90 32.41
N ALA A 182 -0.26 -14.49 33.06
CA ALA A 182 0.94 -14.03 32.36
C ALA A 182 1.60 -15.14 31.54
N ARG A 183 1.68 -16.37 32.07
CA ARG A 183 2.22 -17.54 31.36
C ARG A 183 1.37 -17.90 30.14
N LEU A 184 0.06 -18.05 30.32
CA LEU A 184 -0.87 -18.38 29.24
C LEU A 184 -0.86 -17.30 28.13
N ARG A 185 -0.79 -16.02 28.50
CA ARG A 185 -0.67 -14.91 27.53
C ARG A 185 0.60 -14.99 26.70
N ARG A 186 1.74 -15.32 27.30
CA ARG A 186 3.01 -15.48 26.57
C ARG A 186 2.92 -16.65 25.61
N ARG A 187 2.44 -17.79 26.09
CA ARG A 187 2.23 -19.01 25.29
C ARG A 187 1.32 -18.75 24.09
N CYS A 188 0.17 -18.14 24.34
CA CYS A 188 -0.86 -17.89 23.32
C CYS A 188 -0.70 -16.56 22.57
N PHE A 189 0.40 -15.83 22.76
CA PHE A 189 0.53 -14.45 22.28
C PHE A 189 0.29 -14.34 20.77
N SER A 190 0.93 -15.21 19.98
CA SER A 190 0.81 -15.20 18.51
C SER A 190 -0.64 -15.41 18.07
N VAL A 191 -1.35 -16.37 18.67
CA VAL A 191 -2.74 -16.67 18.35
C VAL A 191 -3.67 -15.52 18.72
N LEU A 192 -3.59 -15.04 19.96
CA LEU A 192 -4.42 -13.94 20.45
C LEU A 192 -4.14 -12.63 19.70
N TYR A 193 -2.89 -12.41 19.28
CA TYR A 193 -2.49 -11.28 18.44
C TYR A 193 -3.16 -11.34 17.06
N GLN A 194 -3.23 -12.52 16.43
CA GLN A 194 -3.94 -12.65 15.15
C GLN A 194 -5.45 -12.41 15.31
N PHE A 195 -6.10 -12.97 16.34
CA PHE A 195 -7.51 -12.65 16.62
C PHE A 195 -7.72 -11.15 16.85
N GLN A 196 -6.84 -10.48 17.59
CA GLN A 196 -6.91 -9.03 17.80
C GLN A 196 -6.79 -8.24 16.49
N ARG A 197 -5.89 -8.64 15.58
CA ARG A 197 -5.74 -8.02 14.26
C ARG A 197 -6.96 -8.23 13.37
N ILE A 198 -7.46 -9.47 13.30
CA ILE A 198 -8.65 -9.80 12.49
C ILE A 198 -9.88 -9.07 13.04
N ALA A 199 -10.03 -8.97 14.37
CA ALA A 199 -11.13 -8.24 14.99
C ALA A 199 -11.07 -6.74 14.66
N HIS A 200 -9.87 -6.15 14.63
CA HIS A 200 -9.69 -4.78 14.20
C HIS A 200 -10.07 -4.59 12.72
N ASP A 201 -9.58 -5.45 11.83
CA ASP A 201 -9.92 -5.43 10.40
C ASP A 201 -11.42 -5.64 10.12
N ALA A 202 -12.13 -6.28 11.04
CA ALA A 202 -13.56 -6.55 10.96
C ALA A 202 -14.45 -5.48 11.64
N ALA A 203 -13.88 -4.53 12.38
CA ALA A 203 -14.65 -3.71 13.31
C ALA A 203 -15.70 -2.80 12.63
N HIS A 204 -15.51 -2.43 11.37
CA HIS A 204 -16.51 -1.69 10.58
C HIS A 204 -17.55 -2.59 9.90
N LEU A 205 -17.39 -3.92 9.94
CA LEU A 205 -18.27 -4.90 9.30
C LEU A 205 -19.35 -5.39 10.27
N PHE A 206 -20.42 -4.62 10.40
CA PHE A 206 -21.51 -4.85 11.35
C PHE A 206 -22.05 -6.29 11.38
N GLY A 207 -22.24 -6.90 10.21
CA GLY A 207 -22.77 -8.26 10.06
C GLY A 207 -21.75 -9.39 10.28
N PHE A 208 -20.45 -9.11 10.38
CA PHE A 208 -19.40 -10.13 10.43
C PHE A 208 -18.55 -10.08 11.72
N TYR A 209 -18.33 -8.90 12.30
CA TYR A 209 -17.39 -8.67 13.40
C TYR A 209 -17.49 -9.72 14.53
N ALA A 210 -18.70 -10.06 14.96
CA ALA A 210 -18.94 -10.95 16.08
C ALA A 210 -18.44 -12.39 15.85
N VAL A 211 -18.33 -12.84 14.59
CA VAL A 211 -17.81 -14.16 14.24
C VAL A 211 -16.37 -14.32 14.74
N VAL A 212 -15.55 -13.28 14.63
CA VAL A 212 -14.14 -13.31 15.06
C VAL A 212 -14.03 -13.56 16.57
N GLY A 213 -14.80 -12.81 17.35
CA GLY A 213 -14.80 -12.94 18.81
C GLY A 213 -15.37 -14.28 19.28
N ARG A 214 -16.43 -14.78 18.62
CA ARG A 214 -16.97 -16.11 18.90
C ARG A 214 -15.93 -17.19 18.63
N SER A 215 -15.21 -17.12 17.52
CA SER A 215 -14.13 -18.06 17.19
C SER A 215 -12.98 -18.02 18.19
N GLU A 216 -12.57 -16.83 18.65
CA GLU A 216 -11.55 -16.67 19.69
C GLU A 216 -11.99 -17.34 21.00
N ARG A 217 -13.22 -17.07 21.45
CA ARG A 217 -13.76 -17.65 22.69
C ARG A 217 -13.95 -19.15 22.60
N GLN A 218 -14.44 -19.65 21.47
CA GLN A 218 -14.57 -21.08 21.22
C GLN A 218 -13.21 -21.78 21.31
N TRP A 219 -12.18 -21.23 20.65
CA TRP A 219 -10.83 -21.79 20.73
C TRP A 219 -10.26 -21.77 22.16
N LEU A 220 -10.41 -20.65 22.89
CA LEU A 220 -10.01 -20.56 24.30
C LEU A 220 -10.73 -21.59 25.17
N THR A 221 -12.00 -21.83 24.88
CA THR A 221 -12.85 -22.79 25.60
C THR A 221 -12.44 -24.23 25.31
N ASP A 222 -12.30 -24.58 24.04
CA ASP A 222 -11.98 -25.94 23.62
C ASP A 222 -10.56 -26.36 24.01
N THR A 223 -9.63 -25.38 24.08
CA THR A 223 -8.20 -25.67 24.30
C THR A 223 -7.79 -25.55 25.77
N PHE A 224 -8.29 -24.56 26.52
CA PHE A 224 -7.71 -24.23 27.84
C PHE A 224 -8.70 -24.25 29.01
N LEU A 225 -10.00 -24.03 28.76
CA LEU A 225 -10.99 -24.03 29.85
C LEU A 225 -11.20 -25.42 30.47
N LEU A 226 -10.80 -26.48 29.78
CA LEU A 226 -10.87 -27.87 30.28
C LEU A 226 -9.54 -28.38 30.86
N GLU A 227 -8.50 -27.52 30.94
CA GLU A 227 -7.14 -27.87 31.37
C GLU A 227 -6.73 -27.13 32.67
N ARG A 228 -5.45 -27.25 33.10
CA ARG A 228 -4.94 -26.69 34.37
C ARG A 228 -5.05 -25.15 34.48
N ASP A 229 -5.26 -24.43 33.38
CA ASP A 229 -5.25 -22.95 33.29
C ASP A 229 -6.64 -22.28 33.25
N GLU A 230 -7.69 -22.95 33.76
CA GLU A 230 -9.10 -22.52 33.68
C GLU A 230 -9.33 -21.03 34.03
N LYS A 231 -8.84 -20.56 35.19
CA LYS A 231 -9.04 -19.16 35.63
C LYS A 231 -8.37 -18.13 34.70
N ALA A 232 -7.21 -18.47 34.15
CA ALA A 232 -6.50 -17.62 33.19
C ALA A 232 -7.24 -17.59 31.84
N ALA A 233 -7.73 -18.74 31.38
CA ALA A 233 -8.55 -18.85 30.18
C ALA A 233 -9.85 -18.05 30.31
N GLU A 234 -10.55 -18.14 31.45
CA GLU A 234 -11.74 -17.32 31.71
C GLU A 234 -11.43 -15.81 31.65
N ALA A 235 -10.28 -15.36 32.17
CA ALA A 235 -9.89 -13.95 32.12
C ALA A 235 -9.67 -13.48 30.67
N LEU A 236 -9.12 -14.33 29.80
CA LEU A 236 -8.99 -14.06 28.37
C LEU A 236 -10.34 -14.05 27.66
N VAL A 237 -11.25 -14.97 28.00
CA VAL A 237 -12.64 -14.97 27.48
C VAL A 237 -13.38 -13.70 27.89
N ARG A 238 -13.29 -13.27 29.15
CA ARG A 238 -13.86 -11.99 29.64
C ARG A 238 -13.27 -10.79 28.90
N ARG A 239 -11.98 -10.82 28.56
CA ARG A 239 -11.33 -9.78 27.76
C ARG A 239 -11.92 -9.73 26.35
N SER A 240 -12.11 -10.88 25.71
CA SER A 240 -12.74 -10.97 24.39
C SER A 240 -14.15 -10.36 24.42
N PHE A 241 -15.00 -10.75 25.36
CA PHE A 241 -16.32 -10.12 25.56
C PHE A 241 -16.22 -8.61 25.78
N LYS A 242 -15.34 -8.15 26.68
CA LYS A 242 -15.16 -6.72 26.97
C LYS A 242 -14.75 -5.94 25.71
N ARG A 243 -13.99 -6.52 24.79
CA ARG A 243 -13.68 -5.90 23.49
C ARG A 243 -14.94 -5.80 22.64
N ASP A 244 -15.64 -6.92 22.47
CA ASP A 244 -16.76 -7.04 21.53
C ASP A 244 -17.98 -6.20 21.94
N PHE A 245 -18.26 -6.05 23.24
CA PHE A 245 -19.30 -5.13 23.74
C PHE A 245 -19.04 -3.66 23.42
N GLY A 246 -17.81 -3.30 23.04
CA GLY A 246 -17.42 -1.94 22.64
C GLY A 246 -17.51 -1.65 21.15
N VAL A 247 -17.95 -2.61 20.34
CA VAL A 247 -17.98 -2.50 18.88
C VAL A 247 -19.38 -2.85 18.37
N PRO A 248 -19.99 -2.02 17.51
CA PRO A 248 -21.29 -2.32 16.93
C PRO A 248 -21.28 -3.63 16.11
N SER A 249 -22.24 -4.52 16.38
CA SER A 249 -22.42 -5.75 15.60
C SER A 249 -23.86 -6.25 15.66
N ILE A 250 -24.22 -7.10 14.69
CA ILE A 250 -25.55 -7.73 14.63
C ILE A 250 -25.86 -8.59 15.86
N GLU A 251 -24.87 -9.29 16.41
CA GLU A 251 -25.03 -10.13 17.60
C GLU A 251 -25.22 -9.30 18.88
N LEU A 252 -24.65 -8.09 18.93
CA LEU A 252 -24.90 -7.16 20.02
C LEU A 252 -26.33 -6.58 19.95
N GLU A 253 -26.80 -6.25 18.74
CA GLU A 253 -28.16 -5.74 18.52
C GLU A 253 -29.23 -6.83 18.74
N GLY A 254 -28.99 -8.04 18.24
CA GLY A 254 -29.90 -9.17 18.36
C GLY A 254 -29.93 -9.81 19.76
N GLY A 255 -29.06 -9.40 20.68
CA GLY A 255 -28.98 -9.93 22.05
C GLY A 255 -28.11 -11.18 22.20
N GLY A 256 -27.70 -11.83 21.11
CA GLY A 256 -26.91 -13.06 21.14
C GLY A 256 -25.60 -12.95 21.92
N LEU A 257 -24.89 -11.81 21.83
CA LEU A 257 -23.65 -11.59 22.60
C LEU A 257 -23.92 -11.43 24.11
N LEU A 258 -25.05 -10.82 24.49
CA LEU A 258 -25.46 -10.69 25.89
C LEU A 258 -25.88 -12.04 26.47
N ASP A 259 -26.58 -12.86 25.68
CA ASP A 259 -26.98 -14.21 26.09
C ASP A 259 -25.76 -15.12 26.28
N GLU A 260 -24.80 -15.08 25.35
CA GLU A 260 -23.53 -15.82 25.45
C GLU A 260 -22.71 -15.37 26.67
N TYR A 261 -22.67 -14.07 26.97
CA TYR A 261 -21.97 -13.59 28.16
C TYR A 261 -22.71 -13.97 29.45
N SER A 262 -24.05 -13.98 29.44
CA SER A 262 -24.87 -14.31 30.61
C SER A 262 -24.82 -15.80 30.96
N SER A 263 -24.63 -16.68 29.98
CA SER A 263 -24.40 -18.10 30.23
C SER A 263 -23.00 -18.39 30.76
N PHE A 264 -22.03 -17.52 30.45
CA PHE A 264 -20.63 -17.63 30.89
C PHE A 264 -20.37 -16.98 32.26
N GLU A 265 -20.89 -15.77 32.52
CA GLU A 265 -20.56 -14.98 33.71
C GLU A 265 -21.59 -15.15 34.84
N VAL A 266 -21.14 -15.74 35.95
CA VAL A 266 -21.95 -15.92 37.17
C VAL A 266 -21.98 -14.65 38.03
N ASN A 267 -21.02 -13.72 37.87
CA ASN A 267 -20.97 -12.50 38.66
C ASN A 267 -21.93 -11.41 38.14
N GLU A 268 -23.03 -11.22 38.87
CA GLU A 268 -24.05 -10.19 38.62
C GLU A 268 -23.50 -8.76 38.44
N GLY A 269 -22.47 -8.38 39.20
CA GLY A 269 -21.87 -7.04 39.10
C GLY A 269 -21.15 -6.83 37.78
N LYS A 270 -20.37 -7.84 37.35
CA LYS A 270 -19.69 -7.83 36.04
C LYS A 270 -20.69 -7.87 34.89
N ARG A 271 -21.75 -8.69 35.03
CA ARG A 271 -22.87 -8.74 34.07
C ARG A 271 -23.50 -7.37 33.85
N LYS A 272 -23.94 -6.70 34.92
CA LYS A 272 -24.52 -5.34 34.84
C LYS A 272 -23.57 -4.32 34.23
N SER A 273 -22.26 -4.43 34.49
CA SER A 273 -21.27 -3.52 33.91
C SER A 273 -21.15 -3.69 32.39
N LEU A 274 -21.15 -4.92 31.88
CA LEU A 274 -21.09 -5.16 30.43
C LEU A 274 -22.44 -4.89 29.75
N GLU A 275 -23.57 -5.18 30.40
CA GLU A 275 -24.90 -4.75 29.91
C GLU A 275 -24.98 -3.22 29.74
N LYS A 276 -24.41 -2.45 30.67
CA LYS A 276 -24.33 -0.99 30.52
C LYS A 276 -23.52 -0.61 29.29
N ARG A 277 -22.33 -1.21 29.13
CA ARG A 277 -21.47 -0.95 27.97
C ARG A 277 -22.16 -1.32 26.65
N ALA A 278 -22.88 -2.44 26.62
CA ALA A 278 -23.68 -2.87 25.47
C ALA A 278 -24.71 -1.80 25.08
N LYS A 279 -25.47 -1.28 26.07
CA LYS A 279 -26.43 -0.20 25.86
C LYS A 279 -25.77 1.08 25.34
N ASP A 280 -24.62 1.46 25.90
CA ASP A 280 -23.86 2.63 25.46
C ASP A 280 -23.42 2.48 23.99
N THR A 281 -22.95 1.30 23.59
CA THR A 281 -22.57 0.99 22.21
C THR A 281 -23.77 1.01 21.26
N LEU A 282 -24.89 0.39 21.63
CA LEU A 282 -26.12 0.32 20.82
C LEU A 282 -26.76 1.70 20.60
N ASN A 283 -26.70 2.56 21.61
CA ASN A 283 -27.18 3.94 21.53
C ASN A 283 -26.21 4.88 20.81
N GLY A 284 -25.00 4.41 20.49
CA GLY A 284 -23.96 5.19 19.82
C GLY A 284 -24.30 5.50 18.37
N ALA A 285 -23.95 6.70 17.90
CA ALA A 285 -24.19 7.12 16.51
C ALA A 285 -23.56 6.19 15.47
N TRP A 286 -22.40 5.59 15.79
CA TRP A 286 -21.75 4.59 14.96
C TRP A 286 -22.64 3.37 14.74
N CYS A 287 -23.24 2.84 15.81
CA CYS A 287 -24.09 1.66 15.72
C CYS A 287 -25.31 1.92 14.82
N CYS A 288 -25.97 3.07 15.00
CA CYS A 288 -27.11 3.43 14.16
C CYS A 288 -26.72 3.47 12.67
N LYS A 289 -25.62 4.15 12.30
CA LYS A 289 -25.21 4.27 10.90
C LYS A 289 -24.72 2.95 10.30
N ALA A 290 -23.99 2.15 11.07
CA ALA A 290 -23.54 0.83 10.63
C ALA A 290 -24.72 -0.11 10.37
N ARG A 291 -25.73 -0.07 11.25
CA ARG A 291 -26.98 -0.81 11.08
C ARG A 291 -27.78 -0.36 9.87
N ASP A 292 -27.99 0.95 9.69
CA ASP A 292 -28.76 1.49 8.57
C ASP A 292 -28.17 1.02 7.23
N LEU A 293 -26.84 1.09 7.10
CA LEU A 293 -26.11 0.58 5.94
C LEU A 293 -26.26 -0.94 5.80
N PHE A 294 -26.09 -1.72 6.87
CA PHE A 294 -26.23 -3.16 6.84
C PHE A 294 -27.65 -3.61 6.42
N GLN A 295 -28.69 -2.98 6.96
CA GLN A 295 -30.08 -3.26 6.59
C GLN A 295 -30.38 -2.89 5.13
N TYR A 296 -29.73 -1.86 4.60
CA TYR A 296 -29.82 -1.53 3.18
C TYR A 296 -29.15 -2.61 2.32
N GLU A 297 -27.91 -3.00 2.65
CA GLU A 297 -27.17 -4.04 1.94
C GLU A 297 -27.95 -5.37 1.93
N LEU A 298 -28.50 -5.79 3.06
CA LEU A 298 -29.29 -7.02 3.19
C LEU A 298 -30.58 -6.98 2.35
N ARG A 299 -31.28 -5.83 2.32
CA ARG A 299 -32.47 -5.66 1.47
C ARG A 299 -32.10 -5.76 -0.01
N ARG A 300 -31.03 -5.09 -0.42
CA ARG A 300 -30.54 -5.11 -1.81
C ARG A 300 -30.16 -6.53 -2.26
N GLU A 301 -29.49 -7.30 -1.39
CA GLU A 301 -29.16 -8.71 -1.65
C GLU A 301 -30.42 -9.58 -1.80
N ASN A 302 -31.39 -9.43 -0.88
CA ASN A 302 -32.64 -10.20 -0.90
C ASN A 302 -33.58 -9.85 -2.07
N GLU A 303 -33.57 -8.59 -2.52
CA GLU A 303 -34.39 -8.12 -3.63
C GLU A 303 -33.86 -8.58 -5.01
N GLY A 304 -32.69 -9.24 -5.07
CA GLY A 304 -32.09 -9.69 -6.33
C GLY A 304 -31.72 -8.55 -7.29
N ARG A 305 -31.80 -7.28 -6.83
CA ARG A 305 -31.40 -6.08 -7.57
C ARG A 305 -29.87 -5.90 -7.57
N ALA A 306 -29.15 -6.97 -7.89
CA ALA A 306 -27.78 -6.87 -8.32
C ALA A 306 -27.77 -6.52 -9.81
N ASP A 307 -28.33 -5.34 -10.16
CA ASP A 307 -28.03 -4.77 -11.48
C ASP A 307 -26.54 -4.39 -11.46
N GLU A 308 -25.71 -5.32 -11.92
CA GLU A 308 -24.27 -5.13 -12.10
C GLU A 308 -24.07 -3.96 -13.08
N GLY A 309 -23.82 -2.76 -12.54
CA GLY A 309 -23.50 -1.57 -13.33
C GLY A 309 -24.32 -0.31 -13.02
N VAL A 310 -25.35 -0.37 -12.17
CA VAL A 310 -26.11 0.84 -11.77
C VAL A 310 -25.46 1.51 -10.55
N TYR A 311 -25.28 2.83 -10.61
CA TYR A 311 -24.76 3.63 -9.51
C TYR A 311 -25.73 3.62 -8.32
N ASP A 312 -25.25 3.18 -7.16
CA ASP A 312 -26.05 3.01 -5.95
C ASP A 312 -26.05 4.29 -5.10
N ASP A 313 -26.82 5.31 -5.51
CA ASP A 313 -26.91 6.61 -4.81
C ASP A 313 -27.24 6.45 -3.31
N ALA A 314 -28.27 5.66 -3.00
CA ALA A 314 -28.76 5.48 -1.63
C ALA A 314 -27.74 4.73 -0.75
N GLY A 315 -27.11 3.68 -1.28
CA GLY A 315 -26.04 2.96 -0.58
C GLY A 315 -24.80 3.83 -0.37
N ASN A 316 -24.46 4.67 -1.35
CA ASN A 316 -23.36 5.63 -1.26
C ASN A 316 -23.61 6.70 -0.20
N GLU A 317 -24.82 7.26 -0.12
CA GLU A 317 -25.18 8.23 0.92
C GLU A 317 -25.06 7.62 2.33
N LEU A 318 -25.56 6.39 2.54
CA LEU A 318 -25.43 5.68 3.81
C LEU A 318 -23.96 5.41 4.16
N THR A 319 -23.15 5.05 3.16
CA THR A 319 -21.71 4.86 3.32
C THR A 319 -21.02 6.17 3.74
N ASP A 320 -21.35 7.29 3.10
CA ASP A 320 -20.79 8.61 3.42
C ASP A 320 -21.22 9.13 4.80
N LEU A 321 -22.43 8.78 5.25
CA LEU A 321 -22.88 9.05 6.61
C LEU A 321 -22.09 8.23 7.64
N LEU A 322 -21.80 6.96 7.37
CA LEU A 322 -20.98 6.12 8.24
C LEU A 322 -19.52 6.62 8.28
N LEU A 323 -18.95 6.94 7.12
CA LEU A 323 -17.60 7.50 6.98
C LEU A 323 -17.42 8.76 7.82
N ARG A 324 -18.30 9.76 7.64
CA ARG A 324 -18.27 11.01 8.43
C ARG A 324 -18.46 10.75 9.92
N CYS A 325 -19.36 9.83 10.29
CA CYS A 325 -19.55 9.47 11.69
C CYS A 325 -18.27 8.90 12.31
N LEU A 326 -17.61 7.95 11.65
CA LEU A 326 -16.38 7.34 12.11
C LEU A 326 -15.24 8.35 12.21
N GLN A 327 -15.08 9.20 11.20
CA GLN A 327 -14.01 10.18 11.15
C GLN A 327 -14.20 11.32 12.17
N GLU A 328 -15.36 11.98 12.16
CA GLU A 328 -15.55 13.26 12.86
C GLU A 328 -16.14 13.09 14.26
N LYS A 329 -17.05 12.12 14.47
CA LYS A 329 -17.76 11.95 15.75
C LYS A 329 -17.10 10.94 16.66
N VAL A 330 -16.69 9.79 16.10
CA VAL A 330 -16.13 8.67 16.89
C VAL A 330 -14.60 8.79 17.00
N GLY A 331 -13.95 9.47 16.06
CA GLY A 331 -12.49 9.59 16.01
C GLY A 331 -11.80 8.25 15.71
N ARG A 332 -12.35 7.49 14.76
CA ARG A 332 -11.85 6.20 14.24
C ARG A 332 -11.55 6.30 12.74
N PRO A 333 -10.56 7.12 12.34
CA PRO A 333 -10.20 7.30 10.94
C PRO A 333 -9.65 6.02 10.28
N ASP A 334 -9.13 5.07 11.06
CA ASP A 334 -8.82 3.69 10.62
C ASP A 334 -10.02 2.99 10.00
N LEU A 335 -11.14 3.00 10.73
CA LEU A 335 -12.35 2.32 10.30
C LEU A 335 -13.03 3.08 9.15
N ALA A 336 -12.96 4.41 9.15
CA ALA A 336 -13.41 5.21 8.01
C ALA A 336 -12.59 4.86 6.74
N PHE A 337 -11.28 4.71 6.87
CA PHE A 337 -10.44 4.24 5.77
C PHE A 337 -10.84 2.82 5.31
N ALA A 338 -11.10 1.89 6.24
CA ALA A 338 -11.57 0.55 5.90
C ALA A 338 -12.91 0.53 5.15
N VAL A 339 -13.87 1.36 5.58
CA VAL A 339 -15.15 1.54 4.87
C VAL A 339 -14.92 2.12 3.47
N THR A 340 -14.00 3.07 3.32
CA THR A 340 -13.64 3.65 2.00
C THR A 340 -13.08 2.59 1.07
N MET A 341 -12.17 1.74 1.57
CA MET A 341 -11.60 0.64 0.78
C MET A 341 -12.65 -0.39 0.40
N ARG A 342 -13.53 -0.78 1.34
CA ARG A 342 -14.66 -1.69 1.05
C ARG A 342 -15.56 -1.14 -0.06
N ARG A 343 -15.84 0.17 -0.04
CA ARG A 343 -16.64 0.83 -1.08
C ARG A 343 -16.00 0.66 -2.46
N ILE A 344 -14.70 0.95 -2.58
CA ILE A 344 -13.92 0.81 -3.82
C ILE A 344 -13.90 -0.64 -4.31
N LEU A 345 -13.73 -1.60 -3.39
CA LEU A 345 -13.46 -3.01 -3.71
C LEU A 345 -14.71 -3.86 -3.94
N GLU A 346 -15.80 -3.62 -3.21
CA GLU A 346 -17.00 -4.48 -3.21
C GLU A 346 -18.29 -3.77 -3.67
N LYS A 347 -18.36 -2.43 -3.61
CA LYS A 347 -19.63 -1.70 -3.77
C LYS A 347 -19.71 -0.90 -5.06
N GLU A 348 -18.59 -0.43 -5.58
CA GLU A 348 -18.52 0.29 -6.84
C GLU A 348 -18.30 -0.65 -8.04
N PRO A 349 -18.85 -0.32 -9.23
CA PRO A 349 -18.55 -1.05 -10.45
C PRO A 349 -17.06 -1.03 -10.76
N PHE A 350 -16.53 -2.14 -11.27
CA PHE A 350 -15.16 -2.21 -11.72
C PHE A 350 -15.02 -1.62 -13.14
N PRO A 351 -14.06 -0.70 -13.39
CA PRO A 351 -13.11 -0.15 -12.43
C PRO A 351 -13.70 1.00 -11.59
N ALA A 352 -13.43 1.00 -10.29
CA ALA A 352 -13.83 2.10 -9.41
C ALA A 352 -13.05 3.39 -9.74
N THR A 353 -13.70 4.54 -9.54
CA THR A 353 -13.06 5.85 -9.77
C THR A 353 -12.25 6.25 -8.54
N VAL A 354 -10.92 6.24 -8.68
CA VAL A 354 -9.97 6.55 -7.59
C VAL A 354 -9.06 7.70 -8.05
N ASP A 355 -9.67 8.87 -8.20
CA ASP A 355 -8.98 10.10 -8.59
C ASP A 355 -8.07 10.66 -7.48
N LEU A 356 -7.33 11.71 -7.79
CA LEU A 356 -6.37 12.31 -6.85
C LEU A 356 -7.06 12.82 -5.58
N ALA A 357 -8.22 13.47 -5.71
CA ALA A 357 -8.95 14.03 -4.57
C ALA A 357 -9.39 12.93 -3.59
N ARG A 358 -9.90 11.81 -4.12
CA ARG A 358 -10.28 10.65 -3.30
C ARG A 358 -9.07 10.01 -2.62
N VAL A 359 -7.95 9.88 -3.32
CA VAL A 359 -6.69 9.37 -2.75
C VAL A 359 -6.20 10.26 -1.63
N GLU A 360 -6.19 11.59 -1.80
CA GLU A 360 -5.77 12.52 -0.76
C GLU A 360 -6.65 12.42 0.50
N VAL A 361 -7.97 12.25 0.33
CA VAL A 361 -8.88 12.02 1.46
C VAL A 361 -8.53 10.72 2.18
N ALA A 362 -8.29 9.64 1.44
CA ALA A 362 -7.93 8.33 1.99
C ALA A 362 -6.59 8.37 2.75
N LEU A 363 -5.56 8.97 2.17
CA LEU A 363 -4.25 9.14 2.79
C LEU A 363 -4.31 10.03 4.03
N ARG A 364 -5.14 11.08 4.02
CA ARG A 364 -5.36 11.94 5.19
C ARG A 364 -5.97 11.16 6.36
N MET A 365 -6.98 10.33 6.10
CA MET A 365 -7.56 9.45 7.13
C MET A 365 -6.51 8.47 7.66
N PHE A 366 -5.72 7.88 6.76
CA PHE A 366 -4.65 6.96 7.13
C PHE A 366 -3.60 7.64 8.02
N LEU A 367 -3.14 8.84 7.66
CA LEU A 367 -2.17 9.60 8.46
C LEU A 367 -2.75 10.01 9.82
N GLN A 368 -4.00 10.45 9.88
CA GLN A 368 -4.69 10.77 11.14
C GLN A 368 -4.73 9.57 12.08
N TRP A 369 -5.03 8.38 11.55
CA TRP A 369 -4.95 7.14 12.32
C TRP A 369 -3.51 6.85 12.76
N PHE A 370 -2.54 6.94 11.86
CA PHE A 370 -1.15 6.61 12.15
C PHE A 370 -0.55 7.53 13.23
N GLU A 371 -0.85 8.84 13.17
CA GLU A 371 -0.50 9.80 14.21
C GLU A 371 -1.11 9.46 15.56
N LYS A 372 -2.40 9.10 15.58
CA LYS A 372 -3.08 8.70 16.80
C LYS A 372 -2.46 7.43 17.37
N TYR A 373 -2.26 6.41 16.54
CA TYR A 373 -1.66 5.13 16.91
C TYR A 373 -0.26 5.32 17.52
N THR A 374 0.62 6.06 16.84
CA THR A 374 2.01 6.25 17.29
C THR A 374 2.15 7.10 18.55
N ARG A 375 1.21 8.02 18.81
CA ARG A 375 1.16 8.85 20.04
C ARG A 375 0.57 8.11 21.22
N GLU A 376 -0.35 7.19 20.98
CA GLU A 376 -0.98 6.41 22.05
C GLU A 376 0.06 5.51 22.71
N ARG A 377 0.14 5.57 24.05
CA ARG A 377 0.78 4.50 24.80
C ARG A 377 -0.15 3.30 24.68
N HIS A 378 0.21 2.30 23.89
CA HIS A 378 -0.55 1.05 23.81
C HIS A 378 -0.53 0.37 25.19
N GLN A 379 -1.50 0.69 26.04
CA GLN A 379 -1.67 0.16 27.39
C GLN A 379 -2.45 -1.16 27.41
N GLY A 380 -2.63 -1.80 26.24
CA GLY A 380 -3.27 -3.11 26.13
C GLY A 380 -2.28 -4.24 26.34
N ASP A 381 -2.75 -5.34 26.94
CA ASP A 381 -1.95 -6.56 27.16
C ASP A 381 -1.44 -7.20 25.85
N ILE A 382 -2.12 -6.95 24.72
CA ILE A 382 -1.65 -7.33 23.38
C ILE A 382 -1.77 -6.08 22.50
N PRO A 383 -0.66 -5.57 21.92
CA PRO A 383 -0.71 -4.42 21.04
C PRO A 383 -1.44 -4.76 19.74
N LEU A 384 -2.00 -3.75 19.07
CA LEU A 384 -2.65 -3.96 17.77
C LEU A 384 -1.64 -4.30 16.67
N PHE A 385 -0.49 -3.63 16.68
CA PHE A 385 0.64 -3.90 15.79
C PHE A 385 1.94 -3.99 16.59
N LEU A 386 2.75 -5.00 16.27
CA LEU A 386 4.18 -4.99 16.52
C LEU A 386 4.87 -3.99 15.57
N ASP A 387 6.04 -3.46 15.92
CA ASP A 387 6.71 -2.42 15.11
C ASP A 387 6.98 -2.89 13.65
N ALA A 388 7.34 -4.16 13.45
CA ALA A 388 7.55 -4.74 12.11
C ALA A 388 6.22 -4.91 11.33
N ASP A 389 5.15 -5.32 12.02
CA ASP A 389 3.83 -5.48 11.43
C ASP A 389 3.19 -4.14 11.07
N LEU A 390 3.49 -3.09 11.84
CA LEU A 390 3.02 -1.74 11.59
C LEU A 390 3.52 -1.23 10.23
N TRP A 391 4.83 -1.32 9.98
CA TRP A 391 5.40 -0.89 8.71
C TRP A 391 4.94 -1.76 7.54
N THR A 392 4.81 -3.07 7.75
CA THR A 392 4.25 -3.97 6.74
C THR A 392 2.83 -3.52 6.36
N PHE A 393 1.97 -3.27 7.35
CA PHE A 393 0.61 -2.78 7.13
C PHE A 393 0.60 -1.44 6.38
N VAL A 394 1.38 -0.46 6.84
CA VAL A 394 1.47 0.88 6.20
C VAL A 394 1.86 0.76 4.73
N LEU A 395 2.93 0.03 4.44
CA LEU A 395 3.46 -0.08 3.09
C LEU A 395 2.54 -0.90 2.17
N GLU A 396 1.86 -1.93 2.67
CA GLU A 396 0.84 -2.67 1.93
C GLU A 396 -0.34 -1.77 1.54
N ARG A 397 -0.85 -0.92 2.46
CA ARG A 397 -1.96 0.01 2.14
C ARG A 397 -1.55 1.03 1.08
N HIS A 398 -0.36 1.61 1.19
CA HIS A 398 0.14 2.55 0.19
C HIS A 398 0.41 1.86 -1.16
N THR A 399 0.85 0.60 -1.16
CA THR A 399 1.05 -0.17 -2.40
C THR A 399 -0.28 -0.43 -3.11
N GLU A 400 -1.34 -0.82 -2.40
CA GLU A 400 -2.65 -1.01 -3.03
C GLU A 400 -3.24 0.32 -3.53
N LEU A 401 -3.06 1.42 -2.79
CA LEU A 401 -3.47 2.76 -3.26
C LEU A 401 -2.71 3.18 -4.52
N LEU A 402 -1.41 2.89 -4.62
CA LEU A 402 -0.61 3.12 -5.83
C LEU A 402 -1.18 2.36 -7.03
N LYS A 403 -1.55 1.08 -6.86
CA LYS A 403 -2.17 0.30 -7.94
C LYS A 403 -3.47 0.94 -8.38
N TRP A 404 -4.37 1.25 -7.45
CA TRP A 404 -5.68 1.84 -7.78
C TRP A 404 -5.55 3.19 -8.50
N VAL A 405 -4.67 4.07 -8.03
CA VAL A 405 -4.55 5.40 -8.64
C VAL A 405 -3.83 5.36 -9.98
N VAL A 406 -2.77 4.55 -10.12
CA VAL A 406 -2.12 4.37 -11.42
C VAL A 406 -3.11 3.73 -12.39
N PHE A 407 -3.84 2.71 -11.96
CA PHE A 407 -4.87 2.07 -12.76
C PHE A 407 -5.96 3.05 -13.20
N HIS A 408 -6.48 3.90 -12.31
CA HIS A 408 -7.47 4.93 -12.66
C HIS A 408 -7.01 5.78 -13.86
N TYR A 409 -5.79 6.29 -13.83
CA TYR A 409 -5.25 7.17 -14.88
C TYR A 409 -4.69 6.44 -16.10
N CYS A 410 -4.30 5.17 -15.97
CA CYS A 410 -3.53 4.44 -16.99
C CYS A 410 -4.21 3.17 -17.51
N HIS A 411 -5.38 2.75 -17.02
CA HIS A 411 -6.01 1.50 -17.48
C HIS A 411 -6.43 1.56 -18.96
N ASP A 412 -6.90 2.73 -19.43
CA ASP A 412 -7.22 2.97 -20.83
C ASP A 412 -5.92 3.30 -21.61
N GLU A 413 -5.69 2.59 -22.71
CA GLU A 413 -4.54 2.83 -23.58
C GLU A 413 -4.64 4.17 -24.32
N PHE A 414 -5.86 4.56 -24.70
CA PHE A 414 -6.13 5.71 -25.57
C PHE A 414 -6.36 7.01 -24.82
N ALA A 415 -6.84 6.94 -23.57
CA ALA A 415 -7.19 8.10 -22.74
C ALA A 415 -6.27 8.31 -21.53
N ALA A 416 -5.05 7.77 -21.58
CA ALA A 416 -4.16 7.75 -20.43
C ALA A 416 -3.68 9.13 -19.99
N ASP A 417 -3.92 9.47 -18.72
CA ASP A 417 -3.38 10.69 -18.10
C ASP A 417 -2.13 10.37 -17.27
N VAL A 418 -1.00 10.29 -17.96
CA VAL A 418 0.31 10.06 -17.33
C VAL A 418 0.67 11.18 -16.35
N ALA A 419 0.27 12.43 -16.62
CA ALA A 419 0.60 13.54 -15.74
C ALA A 419 -0.14 13.42 -14.41
N GLY A 420 -1.43 13.11 -14.44
CA GLY A 420 -2.23 12.78 -13.26
C GLY A 420 -1.68 11.57 -12.50
N ALA A 421 -1.27 10.50 -13.21
CA ALA A 421 -0.63 9.34 -12.59
C ALA A 421 0.67 9.70 -11.85
N LEU A 422 1.52 10.56 -12.42
CA LEU A 422 2.77 10.99 -11.79
C LEU A 422 2.52 11.80 -10.52
N GLU A 423 1.58 12.74 -10.53
CA GLU A 423 1.24 13.53 -9.34
C GLU A 423 0.62 12.64 -8.24
N ALA A 424 -0.23 11.69 -8.62
CA ALA A 424 -0.77 10.72 -7.68
C ALA A 424 0.31 9.85 -7.03
N VAL A 425 1.25 9.31 -7.82
CA VAL A 425 2.35 8.49 -7.27
C VAL A 425 3.19 9.29 -6.28
N LYS A 426 3.47 10.56 -6.58
CA LYS A 426 4.14 11.46 -5.62
C LYS A 426 3.36 11.60 -4.34
N VAL A 427 2.07 11.92 -4.41
CA VAL A 427 1.22 12.14 -3.23
C VAL A 427 1.21 10.90 -2.32
N VAL A 428 1.08 9.71 -2.90
CA VAL A 428 1.13 8.46 -2.12
C VAL A 428 2.52 8.25 -1.49
N ALA A 429 3.60 8.46 -2.25
CA ALA A 429 4.97 8.33 -1.72
C ALA A 429 5.28 9.34 -0.60
N PHE A 430 4.81 10.58 -0.73
CA PHE A 430 4.95 11.61 0.29
C PHE A 430 4.16 11.29 1.57
N SER A 431 3.00 10.66 1.47
CA SER A 431 2.25 10.20 2.64
C SER A 431 3.04 9.18 3.47
N VAL A 432 3.77 8.26 2.83
CA VAL A 432 4.67 7.33 3.56
C VAL A 432 5.77 8.09 4.28
N GLN A 433 6.36 9.10 3.63
CA GLN A 433 7.37 9.96 4.26
C GLN A 433 6.81 10.72 5.47
N GLN A 434 5.59 11.24 5.38
CA GLN A 434 4.91 11.88 6.52
C GLN A 434 4.68 10.89 7.67
N CYS A 435 4.29 9.65 7.37
CA CYS A 435 4.18 8.60 8.38
C CYS A 435 5.55 8.32 9.02
N LEU A 436 6.64 8.28 8.24
CA LEU A 436 7.99 8.12 8.79
C LEU A 436 8.36 9.26 9.73
N GLU A 437 8.12 10.51 9.35
CA GLU A 437 8.40 11.67 10.20
C GLU A 437 7.63 11.62 11.53
N VAL A 438 6.34 11.27 11.46
CA VAL A 438 5.49 11.07 12.65
C VAL A 438 6.03 9.95 13.53
N TYR A 439 6.39 8.81 12.94
CA TYR A 439 6.94 7.67 13.68
C TYR A 439 8.26 8.02 14.37
N LEU A 440 9.17 8.70 13.66
CA LEU A 440 10.46 9.10 14.21
C LEU A 440 10.30 10.12 15.35
N ALA A 441 9.39 11.08 15.21
CA ALA A 441 9.08 12.02 16.28
C ALA A 441 8.50 11.31 17.51
N ALA A 442 7.58 10.37 17.30
CA ALA A 442 7.02 9.55 18.37
C ALA A 442 8.10 8.70 19.06
N ALA A 443 8.92 7.98 18.28
CA ALA A 443 10.01 7.15 18.78
C ALA A 443 11.05 7.95 19.58
N ALA A 444 11.41 9.15 19.11
CA ALA A 444 12.32 10.05 19.82
C ALA A 444 11.79 10.44 21.22
N SER A 445 10.47 10.61 21.34
CA SER A 445 9.79 10.95 22.60
C SER A 445 9.63 9.78 23.58
N ARG A 446 9.81 8.52 23.12
CA ARG A 446 9.68 7.33 23.98
C ARG A 446 10.75 7.33 25.08
N ARG A 447 10.42 6.80 26.26
CA ARG A 447 11.38 6.58 27.35
C ARG A 447 12.15 5.28 27.11
N SER A 448 13.09 5.30 26.18
CA SER A 448 13.95 4.16 25.81
C SER A 448 15.42 4.58 25.73
N SER A 449 16.34 3.61 25.69
CA SER A 449 17.77 3.91 25.59
C SER A 449 18.10 4.61 24.26
N ARG A 450 19.19 5.36 24.24
CA ARG A 450 19.64 6.04 23.00
C ARG A 450 19.94 5.03 21.89
N GLY A 451 20.48 3.86 22.23
CA GLY A 451 20.78 2.79 21.28
C GLY A 451 19.51 2.25 20.62
N ASP A 452 18.48 1.97 21.41
CA ASP A 452 17.19 1.45 20.89
C ASP A 452 16.51 2.46 19.98
N LYS A 453 16.54 3.75 20.36
CA LYS A 453 15.99 4.83 19.50
C LYS A 453 16.69 4.90 18.15
N GLN A 454 18.03 4.80 18.14
CA GLN A 454 18.81 4.81 16.91
C GLN A 454 18.57 3.57 16.06
N GLN A 455 18.34 2.41 16.69
CA GLN A 455 18.01 1.18 15.97
C GLN A 455 16.63 1.29 15.31
N LEU A 456 15.60 1.69 16.07
CA LEU A 456 14.25 1.90 15.55
C LEU A 456 14.21 2.92 14.40
N GLU A 457 15.00 4.00 14.51
CA GLU A 457 15.14 4.98 13.43
C GLU A 457 15.77 4.37 12.18
N ARG A 458 16.88 3.63 12.33
CA ARG A 458 17.58 3.00 11.19
C ARG A 458 16.70 1.96 10.50
N ASP A 459 15.99 1.14 11.26
CA ASP A 459 15.14 0.09 10.70
C ASP A 459 13.94 0.68 9.97
N ALA A 460 13.24 1.64 10.56
CA ALA A 460 12.11 2.31 9.92
C ALA A 460 12.52 3.03 8.63
N LYS A 461 13.65 3.76 8.66
CA LYS A 461 14.20 4.42 7.46
C LYS A 461 14.51 3.40 6.37
N LYS A 462 15.26 2.35 6.70
CA LYS A 462 15.62 1.30 5.74
C LYS A 462 14.40 0.66 5.10
N THR A 463 13.39 0.30 5.90
CA THR A 463 12.14 -0.29 5.41
C THR A 463 11.39 0.62 4.43
N VAL A 464 11.30 1.92 4.75
CA VAL A 464 10.68 2.91 3.84
C VAL A 464 11.52 3.13 2.57
N CYS A 465 12.85 3.19 2.69
CA CYS A 465 13.75 3.38 1.56
C CYS A 465 13.70 2.18 0.60
N ASP A 466 13.76 0.96 1.12
CA ASP A 466 13.63 -0.28 0.34
C ASP A 466 12.29 -0.32 -0.42
N TRP A 467 11.21 0.12 0.22
CA TRP A 467 9.91 0.19 -0.42
C TRP A 467 9.84 1.28 -1.50
N LEU A 468 10.37 2.48 -1.25
CA LEU A 468 10.42 3.55 -2.24
C LEU A 468 11.21 3.12 -3.48
N GLU A 469 12.39 2.52 -3.30
CA GLU A 469 13.23 2.09 -4.41
C GLU A 469 12.60 0.95 -5.21
N ARG A 470 12.11 -0.11 -4.55
CA ARG A 470 11.61 -1.31 -5.23
C ARG A 470 10.19 -1.13 -5.77
N THR A 471 9.30 -0.56 -4.97
CA THR A 471 7.88 -0.42 -5.32
C THR A 471 7.63 0.85 -6.10
N VAL A 472 8.00 2.02 -5.58
CA VAL A 472 7.63 3.28 -6.23
C VAL A 472 8.48 3.54 -7.48
N VAL A 473 9.81 3.50 -7.33
CA VAL A 473 10.75 3.85 -8.40
C VAL A 473 10.86 2.72 -9.43
N SER A 474 11.23 1.51 -8.99
CA SER A 474 11.54 0.40 -9.90
C SER A 474 10.32 -0.25 -10.53
N THR A 475 9.15 -0.18 -9.86
CA THR A 475 7.91 -0.78 -10.35
C THR A 475 7.02 0.28 -11.01
N PHE A 476 6.37 1.18 -10.25
CA PHE A 476 5.35 2.09 -10.81
C PHE A 476 5.94 3.18 -11.71
N LEU A 477 6.93 3.95 -11.25
CA LEU A 477 7.51 5.03 -12.06
C LEU A 477 8.27 4.49 -13.28
N SER A 478 8.93 3.34 -13.19
CA SER A 478 9.51 2.68 -14.35
C SER A 478 8.46 2.21 -15.36
N ALA A 479 7.30 1.73 -14.90
CA ALA A 479 6.20 1.37 -15.79
C ALA A 479 5.61 2.60 -16.50
N ILE A 480 5.44 3.71 -15.78
CA ILE A 480 5.02 4.99 -16.36
C ILE A 480 6.04 5.49 -17.39
N GLN A 481 7.33 5.47 -17.04
CA GLN A 481 8.40 5.87 -17.95
C GLN A 481 8.41 5.00 -19.21
N HIS A 482 8.33 3.68 -19.06
CA HIS A 482 8.31 2.76 -20.19
C HIS A 482 7.16 3.08 -21.14
N ARG A 483 5.95 3.29 -20.61
CA ARG A 483 4.79 3.73 -21.41
C ARG A 483 5.06 5.04 -22.15
N CYS A 484 5.66 6.03 -21.48
CA CYS A 484 6.02 7.31 -22.12
C CYS A 484 7.00 7.10 -23.29
N THR A 485 7.99 6.23 -23.10
CA THR A 485 8.98 5.92 -24.15
C THR A 485 8.38 5.17 -25.33
N GLU A 486 7.47 4.22 -25.09
CA GLU A 486 6.75 3.51 -26.15
C GLU A 486 5.87 4.49 -26.95
N ALA A 487 5.12 5.36 -26.25
CA ALA A 487 4.31 6.39 -26.90
C ALA A 487 5.15 7.39 -27.70
N ALA A 488 6.33 7.79 -27.19
CA ALA A 488 7.26 8.66 -27.92
C ALA A 488 7.78 7.99 -29.20
N ALA A 489 8.14 6.70 -29.13
CA ALA A 489 8.62 5.93 -30.27
C ALA A 489 7.53 5.76 -31.34
N ALA A 490 6.30 5.43 -30.93
CA ALA A 490 5.15 5.29 -31.82
C ALA A 490 4.82 6.62 -32.53
N ALA A 491 4.82 7.74 -31.78
CA ALA A 491 4.61 9.06 -32.36
C ALA A 491 5.67 9.40 -33.41
N THR A 492 6.95 9.14 -33.10
CA THR A 492 8.08 9.37 -34.02
C THR A 492 7.93 8.56 -35.31
N ALA A 493 7.49 7.31 -35.21
CA ALA A 493 7.26 6.44 -36.38
C ALA A 493 6.06 6.92 -37.23
N ALA A 494 5.00 7.41 -36.59
CA ALA A 494 3.80 7.90 -37.28
C ALA A 494 4.01 9.25 -38.00
N THR A 495 4.89 10.11 -37.48
CA THR A 495 5.13 11.46 -38.02
C THR A 495 6.28 11.55 -39.04
N ALA A 496 6.77 10.42 -39.56
CA ALA A 496 7.89 10.37 -40.51
C ALA A 496 7.68 11.14 -41.85
N GLY A 497 6.55 11.85 -42.03
CA GLY A 497 6.24 12.70 -43.18
C GLY A 497 5.64 14.09 -42.90
N THR A 498 5.44 14.51 -41.64
CA THR A 498 4.89 15.85 -41.32
C THR A 498 5.42 16.37 -39.98
N PRO A 499 5.98 17.61 -39.94
CA PRO A 499 6.43 18.22 -38.70
C PRO A 499 5.22 18.78 -37.96
N THR A 500 4.75 18.07 -36.94
CA THR A 500 3.76 18.61 -36.00
C THR A 500 4.31 18.62 -34.59
N CYS A 501 4.16 19.77 -33.92
CA CYS A 501 4.36 19.98 -32.49
C CYS A 501 3.65 18.88 -31.67
N ALA A 502 4.43 18.05 -30.97
CA ALA A 502 4.37 17.89 -29.51
C ALA A 502 5.10 16.61 -29.06
N PRO A 503 6.35 16.65 -28.55
CA PRO A 503 6.99 15.51 -27.88
C PRO A 503 6.53 15.44 -26.41
N VAL A 504 5.23 15.57 -26.16
CA VAL A 504 4.63 15.47 -24.80
C VAL A 504 5.05 14.16 -24.11
N PRO A 505 5.10 12.99 -24.79
CA PRO A 505 5.57 11.76 -24.16
C PRO A 505 7.05 11.81 -23.70
N ALA A 506 7.95 12.44 -24.46
CA ALA A 506 9.35 12.57 -24.07
C ALA A 506 9.54 13.52 -22.87
N LEU A 507 8.76 14.60 -22.82
CA LEU A 507 8.73 15.50 -21.67
C LEU A 507 8.21 14.80 -20.42
N LEU A 508 7.16 13.97 -20.55
CA LEU A 508 6.62 13.19 -19.44
C LEU A 508 7.59 12.11 -18.96
N ALA A 509 8.35 11.48 -19.86
CA ALA A 509 9.44 10.58 -19.49
C ALA A 509 10.51 11.30 -18.66
N ALA A 510 10.98 12.48 -19.10
CA ALA A 510 11.94 13.29 -18.36
C ALA A 510 11.38 13.78 -17.00
N ARG A 511 10.11 14.17 -16.95
CA ARG A 511 9.43 14.50 -15.68
C ARG A 511 9.40 13.29 -14.75
N THR A 512 9.15 12.09 -15.27
CA THR A 512 9.18 10.84 -14.49
C THR A 512 10.56 10.62 -13.87
N ASP A 513 11.64 10.85 -14.62
CA ASP A 513 13.01 10.76 -14.11
C ASP A 513 13.28 11.76 -12.98
N VAL A 514 12.78 13.00 -13.10
CA VAL A 514 12.82 13.98 -12.01
C VAL A 514 12.12 13.43 -10.77
N VAL A 515 10.91 12.87 -10.91
CA VAL A 515 10.16 12.32 -9.77
C VAL A 515 10.93 11.18 -9.10
N LYS A 516 11.43 10.22 -9.89
CA LYS A 516 12.23 9.09 -9.37
C LYS A 516 13.37 9.60 -8.50
N VAL A 517 14.13 10.55 -9.02
CA VAL A 517 15.30 11.11 -8.32
C VAL A 517 14.90 11.91 -7.09
N GLN A 518 13.84 12.71 -7.16
CA GLN A 518 13.32 13.46 -6.02
C GLN A 518 12.92 12.52 -4.86
N LEU A 519 12.22 11.43 -5.16
CA LEU A 519 11.83 10.43 -4.17
C LEU A 519 13.04 9.68 -3.60
N LEU A 520 13.99 9.32 -4.46
CA LEU A 520 15.26 8.72 -4.04
C LEU A 520 16.02 9.63 -3.05
N PHE A 521 16.04 10.95 -3.27
CA PHE A 521 16.67 11.88 -2.33
C PHE A 521 15.92 12.06 -0.99
N LEU A 522 14.69 11.56 -0.84
CA LEU A 522 14.01 11.54 0.46
C LEU A 522 14.62 10.51 1.40
N CYS A 523 15.27 9.48 0.86
CA CYS A 523 15.87 8.38 1.63
C CYS A 523 17.13 8.79 2.43
N ASP A 524 17.77 9.93 2.11
CA ASP A 524 19.01 10.43 2.74
C ASP A 524 20.15 9.39 2.85
N GLU A 525 20.21 8.43 1.91
CA GLU A 525 21.26 7.41 1.83
C GLU A 525 22.28 7.68 0.71
N VAL A 526 23.56 7.45 0.99
CA VAL A 526 24.66 7.65 0.02
C VAL A 526 24.57 6.67 -1.16
N SER A 527 24.10 5.44 -0.91
CA SER A 527 23.84 4.40 -1.91
C SER A 527 22.90 4.91 -3.02
N VAL A 528 21.90 5.71 -2.63
CA VAL A 528 20.84 6.21 -3.50
C VAL A 528 21.31 7.35 -4.41
N VAL A 529 22.38 8.05 -4.05
CA VAL A 529 22.98 9.14 -4.86
C VAL A 529 23.55 8.62 -6.17
N MET A 530 24.16 7.43 -6.16
CA MET A 530 24.70 6.81 -7.37
C MET A 530 23.58 6.37 -8.32
N HIS A 531 22.51 5.78 -7.78
CA HIS A 531 21.32 5.42 -8.54
C HIS A 531 20.67 6.68 -9.15
N ALA A 532 20.51 7.75 -8.37
CA ALA A 532 20.00 9.02 -8.86
C ALA A 532 20.81 9.58 -10.04
N ARG A 533 22.15 9.50 -10.00
CA ARG A 533 23.01 9.96 -11.11
C ARG A 533 22.89 9.14 -12.37
N GLN A 534 22.74 7.82 -12.24
CA GLN A 534 22.50 6.93 -13.38
C GLN A 534 21.20 7.27 -14.13
N ILE A 535 20.21 7.83 -13.42
CA ILE A 535 18.97 8.34 -14.02
C ILE A 535 19.18 9.74 -14.60
N LEU A 536 19.80 10.65 -13.85
CA LEU A 536 19.92 12.06 -14.22
C LEU A 536 20.78 12.32 -15.46
N ILE A 537 21.93 11.65 -15.60
CA ILE A 537 22.89 11.95 -16.68
C ILE A 537 22.25 11.70 -18.06
N PRO A 538 21.67 10.51 -18.35
CA PRO A 538 20.98 10.27 -19.62
C PRO A 538 19.80 11.21 -19.84
N ALA A 539 19.03 11.52 -18.79
CA ALA A 539 17.86 12.40 -18.88
C ALA A 539 18.24 13.84 -19.26
N VAL A 540 19.34 14.36 -18.71
CA VAL A 540 19.86 15.70 -19.05
C VAL A 540 20.31 15.76 -20.51
N GLU A 541 21.06 14.76 -20.98
CA GLU A 541 21.51 14.70 -22.37
C GLU A 541 20.34 14.59 -23.35
N ALA A 542 19.36 13.73 -23.06
CA ALA A 542 18.17 13.55 -23.88
C ALA A 542 17.31 14.84 -23.91
N GLY A 543 17.15 15.50 -22.76
CA GLY A 543 16.38 16.74 -22.66
C GLY A 543 16.99 17.88 -23.46
N PHE A 544 18.33 18.06 -23.42
CA PHE A 544 19.00 19.06 -24.26
C PHE A 544 18.87 18.77 -25.75
N LYS A 545 18.98 17.50 -26.18
CA LYS A 545 18.73 17.12 -27.58
C LYS A 545 17.31 17.48 -28.01
N GLN A 546 16.32 17.21 -27.16
CA GLN A 546 14.93 17.52 -27.49
C GLN A 546 14.68 19.03 -27.55
N MET A 547 15.25 19.82 -26.63
CA MET A 547 15.16 21.28 -26.67
C MET A 547 15.83 21.87 -27.91
N GLN A 548 16.94 21.30 -28.39
CA GLN A 548 17.59 21.75 -29.62
C GLN A 548 16.72 21.51 -30.86
N LEU A 549 16.02 20.36 -30.91
CA LEU A 549 15.04 20.08 -31.98
C LEU A 549 13.89 21.10 -31.94
N LEU A 550 13.32 21.35 -30.76
CA LEU A 550 12.20 22.27 -30.59
C LEU A 550 12.56 23.74 -30.83
N ALA A 551 13.81 24.14 -30.55
CA ALA A 551 14.28 25.49 -30.84
C ALA A 551 14.26 25.82 -32.34
N GLY A 552 14.34 24.79 -33.21
CA GLY A 552 14.17 24.93 -34.65
C GLY A 552 12.71 25.17 -35.09
N ASP A 553 11.73 24.72 -34.29
CA ASP A 553 10.30 24.68 -34.65
C ASP A 553 9.47 25.86 -34.09
N THR A 554 10.08 26.79 -33.33
CA THR A 554 9.48 28.03 -32.78
C THR A 554 8.29 27.87 -31.79
N ASP A 555 8.12 26.71 -31.15
CA ASP A 555 7.10 26.54 -30.09
C ASP A 555 7.59 27.02 -28.70
N ALA A 556 7.28 28.27 -28.37
CA ALA A 556 7.69 28.89 -27.11
C ALA A 556 7.05 28.24 -25.86
N ALA A 557 5.86 27.65 -25.98
CA ALA A 557 5.18 27.01 -24.85
C ALA A 557 5.84 25.67 -24.51
N ALA A 558 6.08 24.83 -25.52
CA ALA A 558 6.81 23.57 -25.35
C ALA A 558 8.24 23.79 -24.81
N LEU A 559 8.94 24.80 -25.30
CA LEU A 559 10.27 25.17 -24.78
C LEU A 559 10.23 25.65 -23.33
N SER A 560 9.16 26.32 -22.90
CA SER A 560 8.97 26.74 -21.51
C SER A 560 8.80 25.53 -20.58
N ASP A 561 7.97 24.57 -20.99
CA ASP A 561 7.76 23.32 -20.25
C ASP A 561 9.03 22.47 -20.12
N TRP A 562 9.80 22.35 -21.21
CA TRP A 562 11.11 21.70 -21.20
C TRP A 562 12.12 22.46 -20.34
N THR A 563 12.13 23.79 -20.39
CA THR A 563 12.98 24.61 -19.53
C THR A 563 12.72 24.31 -18.05
N MET A 564 11.45 24.26 -17.63
CA MET A 564 11.10 23.90 -16.25
C MET A 564 11.54 22.48 -15.87
N CYS A 565 11.39 21.52 -16.79
CA CYS A 565 11.83 20.15 -16.57
C CYS A 565 13.37 20.08 -16.41
N MET A 566 14.11 20.76 -17.29
CA MET A 566 15.57 20.80 -17.25
C MET A 566 16.08 21.52 -16.01
N LEU A 567 15.45 22.61 -15.56
CA LEU A 567 15.77 23.24 -14.28
C LEU A 567 15.60 22.26 -13.11
N SER A 568 14.54 21.45 -13.14
CA SER A 568 14.30 20.44 -12.11
C SER A 568 15.35 19.33 -12.14
N LEU A 569 15.75 18.85 -13.33
CA LEU A 569 16.83 17.87 -13.51
C LEU A 569 18.18 18.42 -13.00
N LEU A 570 18.54 19.66 -13.38
CA LEU A 570 19.79 20.28 -12.95
C LEU A 570 19.80 20.58 -11.44
N SER A 571 18.66 20.94 -10.87
CA SER A 571 18.51 21.09 -9.42
C SER A 571 18.72 19.76 -8.68
N CYS A 572 18.15 18.66 -9.20
CA CYS A 572 18.39 17.31 -8.68
C CYS A 572 19.87 16.91 -8.81
N PHE A 573 20.50 17.22 -9.95
CA PHE A 573 21.90 16.91 -10.19
C PHE A 573 22.83 17.69 -9.28
N ARG A 574 22.55 18.98 -9.04
CA ARG A 574 23.18 19.80 -8.00
C ARG A 574 23.02 19.19 -6.61
N ARG A 575 21.81 18.76 -6.24
CA ARG A 575 21.56 18.14 -4.93
C ARG A 575 22.39 16.87 -4.73
N SER A 576 22.59 16.08 -5.78
CA SER A 576 23.47 14.90 -5.76
C SER A 576 24.93 15.23 -5.38
N LEU A 577 25.41 16.46 -5.60
CA LEU A 577 26.77 16.88 -5.25
C LEU A 577 26.93 17.16 -3.76
N SER A 578 25.90 17.69 -3.10
CA SER A 578 25.95 17.99 -1.66
C SER A 578 26.20 16.73 -0.79
N HIS A 579 25.79 15.55 -1.26
CA HIS A 579 26.02 14.27 -0.58
C HIS A 579 27.44 13.71 -0.75
N LEU A 580 28.29 14.30 -1.61
CA LEU A 580 29.72 13.91 -1.76
C LEU A 580 30.66 14.61 -0.78
N ARG A 581 30.19 15.55 0.05
CA ARG A 581 31.05 16.35 0.94
C ARG A 581 31.84 15.54 1.99
N GLY A 582 31.66 14.22 2.07
CA GLY A 582 32.45 13.30 2.90
C GLY A 582 33.31 12.27 2.14
N GLY A 583 33.39 12.30 0.80
CA GLY A 583 34.11 11.31 -0.02
C GLY A 583 35.39 11.83 -0.70
N PRO A 584 36.33 10.96 -1.10
CA PRO A 584 37.66 11.34 -1.62
C PRO A 584 37.71 11.75 -3.10
N VAL A 585 36.58 11.78 -3.83
CA VAL A 585 36.56 12.04 -5.28
C VAL A 585 36.21 13.51 -5.55
N ALA A 586 37.11 14.21 -6.25
CA ALA A 586 36.99 15.63 -6.57
C ALA A 586 35.71 15.92 -7.38
N ALA A 587 34.82 16.75 -6.84
CA ALA A 587 33.56 17.18 -7.44
C ALA A 587 33.72 18.18 -8.61
N VAL A 588 34.95 18.47 -9.04
CA VAL A 588 35.27 19.57 -9.96
C VAL A 588 34.69 19.32 -11.36
N ASP A 589 34.83 18.12 -11.90
CA ASP A 589 34.33 17.79 -13.25
C ASP A 589 32.80 17.88 -13.33
N LEU A 590 32.10 17.48 -12.25
CA LEU A 590 30.64 17.55 -12.17
C LEU A 590 30.15 19.00 -12.00
N VAL A 591 30.88 19.83 -11.27
CA VAL A 591 30.58 21.27 -11.13
C VAL A 591 30.78 22.00 -12.47
N LEU A 592 31.84 21.67 -13.22
CA LEU A 592 32.06 22.20 -14.57
C LEU A 592 30.98 21.75 -15.55
N ALA A 593 30.53 20.49 -15.47
CA ALA A 593 29.42 19.97 -16.26
C ALA A 593 28.10 20.69 -15.93
N LEU A 594 27.77 20.90 -14.64
CA LEU A 594 26.58 21.66 -14.26
C LEU A 594 26.62 23.11 -14.78
N HIS A 595 27.78 23.76 -14.69
CA HIS A 595 27.96 25.10 -15.22
C HIS A 595 27.70 25.16 -16.73
N SER A 596 28.25 24.23 -17.51
CA SER A 596 28.03 24.18 -18.95
C SER A 596 26.57 23.86 -19.30
N HIS A 597 25.90 23.01 -18.52
CA HIS A 597 24.47 22.74 -18.68
C HIS A 597 23.58 23.95 -18.40
N TYR A 598 23.84 24.73 -17.34
CA TYR A 598 23.08 25.98 -17.10
C TYR A 598 23.32 27.01 -18.21
N GLN A 599 24.55 27.12 -18.74
CA GLN A 599 24.82 27.96 -19.92
C GLN A 599 24.02 27.51 -21.14
N ALA A 600 24.01 26.20 -21.42
CA ALA A 600 23.28 25.64 -22.54
C ALA A 600 21.76 25.86 -22.39
N LEU A 601 21.23 25.66 -21.17
CA LEU A 601 19.82 25.89 -20.87
C LEU A 601 19.43 27.34 -21.11
N ARG A 602 20.20 28.29 -20.59
CA ARG A 602 19.94 29.73 -20.80
C ARG A 602 19.89 30.11 -22.28
N ARG A 603 20.72 29.48 -23.12
CA ARG A 603 20.73 29.72 -24.58
C ARG A 603 19.51 29.14 -25.31
N LEU A 604 19.01 27.99 -24.85
CA LEU A 604 17.90 27.27 -25.49
C LEU A 604 16.53 27.69 -24.94
N SER A 605 16.48 28.27 -23.74
CA SER A 605 15.25 28.71 -23.10
C SER A 605 14.64 29.94 -23.80
N PRO A 606 13.30 30.06 -23.79
CA PRO A 606 12.64 31.23 -24.33
C PRO A 606 12.98 32.47 -23.48
N PRO A 607 12.97 33.69 -24.06
CA PRO A 607 13.32 34.92 -23.35
C PRO A 607 12.52 35.15 -22.07
N SER A 608 11.25 34.72 -22.04
CA SER A 608 10.35 34.80 -20.88
C SER A 608 10.84 34.00 -19.65
N MET A 609 11.72 33.02 -19.84
CA MET A 609 12.25 32.15 -18.77
C MET A 609 13.72 32.43 -18.47
N ALA A 610 14.35 33.40 -19.14
CA ALA A 610 15.78 33.67 -19.03
C ALA A 610 16.19 34.09 -17.61
N ASP A 611 15.35 34.90 -16.94
CA ASP A 611 15.59 35.34 -15.57
C ASP A 611 15.55 34.16 -14.60
N LEU A 612 14.54 33.29 -14.73
CA LEU A 612 14.40 32.08 -13.89
C LEU A 612 15.62 31.15 -14.01
N VAL A 613 16.11 30.92 -15.24
CA VAL A 613 17.30 30.09 -15.46
C VAL A 613 18.55 30.76 -14.90
N THR A 614 18.66 32.08 -15.04
CA THR A 614 19.79 32.87 -14.54
C THR A 614 19.82 32.86 -13.01
N ASP A 615 18.67 33.01 -12.35
CA ASP A 615 18.55 32.95 -10.89
C ASP A 615 18.97 31.57 -10.35
N ALA A 616 18.45 30.48 -10.94
CA ALA A 616 18.83 29.11 -10.56
C ALA A 616 20.34 28.85 -10.76
N TRP A 617 20.91 29.40 -11.84
CA TRP A 617 22.34 29.29 -12.13
C TRP A 617 23.18 30.07 -11.11
N ILE A 618 22.78 31.30 -10.77
CA ILE A 618 23.42 32.11 -9.73
C ILE A 618 23.33 31.41 -8.37
N GLU A 619 22.18 30.82 -8.03
CA GLU A 619 21.99 30.06 -6.79
C GLU A 619 22.95 28.87 -6.71
N PHE A 620 23.12 28.12 -7.81
CA PHE A 620 24.13 27.07 -7.92
C PHE A 620 25.55 27.60 -7.68
N LEU A 621 25.96 28.66 -8.39
CA LEU A 621 27.30 29.22 -8.24
C LEU A 621 27.56 29.80 -6.84
N SER A 622 26.53 30.37 -6.22
CA SER A 622 26.60 30.95 -4.88
C SER A 622 26.64 29.89 -3.77
N GLY A 623 25.96 28.76 -3.98
CA GLY A 623 25.95 27.62 -3.04
C GLY A 623 27.26 26.83 -3.01
N GLU A 624 27.94 26.70 -4.15
CA GLU A 624 29.28 26.09 -4.24
C GLU A 624 30.38 27.05 -3.74
N GLY A 625 30.12 28.36 -3.69
CA GLY A 625 31.04 29.38 -3.15
C GLY A 625 31.05 29.52 -1.62
N ARG A 626 30.15 28.88 -0.87
CA ARG A 626 30.07 28.94 0.60
C ARG A 626 30.29 27.57 1.24
N GLY A 627 31.55 27.19 1.41
CA GLY A 627 31.93 26.40 2.58
C GLY A 627 31.62 27.20 3.85
N ALA A 628 31.03 26.56 4.86
CA ALA A 628 30.67 27.12 6.17
C ALA A 628 29.39 28.00 6.23
N LEU A 629 28.26 27.35 6.53
CA LEU A 629 27.32 27.67 7.63
C LEU A 629 25.96 27.03 7.29
N GLY A 630 25.55 26.06 8.10
CA GLY A 630 24.39 25.23 7.86
C GLY A 630 23.07 25.92 8.15
N THR A 631 22.06 25.59 7.34
CA THR A 631 20.66 25.48 7.75
C THR A 631 19.96 24.56 6.74
N ARG A 632 19.46 23.41 7.23
CA ARG A 632 18.57 22.51 6.49
C ARG A 632 17.23 23.21 6.30
N GLN A 633 16.86 23.51 5.06
CA GLN A 633 15.47 23.70 4.65
C GLN A 633 15.26 22.87 3.38
N VAL A 634 14.61 21.72 3.54
CA VAL A 634 14.19 20.87 2.43
C VAL A 634 12.92 21.48 1.86
N GLY A 635 13.06 22.36 0.88
CA GLY A 635 11.96 22.81 0.02
C GLY A 635 11.98 22.00 -1.26
N LEU A 636 11.13 20.98 -1.37
CA LEU A 636 10.74 20.44 -2.68
C LEU A 636 9.95 21.53 -3.39
N LEU A 637 10.54 22.14 -4.41
CA LEU A 637 9.86 23.08 -5.29
C LEU A 637 8.74 22.32 -6.02
N ASP A 638 7.54 22.47 -5.48
CA ASP A 638 6.29 21.95 -5.99
C ASP A 638 5.94 22.67 -7.30
N ALA A 639 6.15 21.99 -8.43
CA ALA A 639 5.83 22.50 -9.76
C ALA A 639 4.31 22.72 -9.96
N ALA A 640 3.45 22.27 -9.03
CA ALA A 640 2.03 22.60 -9.02
C ALA A 640 1.77 24.02 -8.52
N ARG A 641 2.54 24.53 -7.55
CA ARG A 641 2.37 25.89 -7.00
C ARG A 641 2.71 27.01 -7.99
N VAL A 642 3.64 26.75 -8.92
CA VAL A 642 4.02 27.75 -9.95
C VAL A 642 2.95 27.88 -11.04
N ARG A 643 2.15 26.84 -11.31
CA ARG A 643 1.03 26.94 -12.26
C ARG A 643 -0.14 27.79 -11.75
N GLY A 644 -0.39 27.81 -10.44
CA GLY A 644 -1.39 28.69 -9.82
C GLY A 644 -1.05 30.18 -9.89
N ALA A 645 0.24 30.53 -9.97
CA ALA A 645 0.69 31.92 -10.01
C ALA A 645 0.65 32.57 -11.40
N PHE A 646 0.60 31.78 -12.48
CA PHE A 646 0.61 32.27 -13.86
C PHE A 646 -0.69 32.04 -14.65
N GLY A 647 -1.69 31.33 -14.08
CA GLY A 647 -2.98 31.05 -14.73
C GLY A 647 -4.14 32.01 -14.41
N GLY A 648 -3.95 33.00 -13.53
CA GLY A 648 -5.03 33.83 -12.99
C GLY A 648 -5.03 35.28 -13.49
N ARG A 649 -5.16 35.52 -14.80
CA ARG A 649 -5.53 36.85 -15.33
C ARG A 649 -6.43 36.71 -16.55
N HIS A 650 -7.72 36.50 -16.31
CA HIS A 650 -8.81 37.08 -17.10
C HIS A 650 -10.15 36.79 -16.41
N SER A 651 -10.68 37.82 -15.73
CA SER A 651 -12.10 38.13 -15.47
C SER A 651 -12.32 38.66 -14.06
N ALA A 652 -12.51 39.98 -13.98
CA ALA A 652 -13.32 40.72 -12.99
C ALA A 652 -12.84 42.19 -13.05
N LEU A 653 -13.30 42.88 -14.09
CA LEU A 653 -13.18 44.32 -14.20
C LEU A 653 -14.49 44.89 -13.68
N GLU A 654 -14.58 45.06 -12.36
CA GLU A 654 -15.60 45.94 -11.76
C GLU A 654 -14.91 47.07 -11.01
N SER A 655 -15.36 48.25 -11.38
CA SER A 655 -14.87 49.57 -11.01
C SER A 655 -14.94 49.85 -9.51
N SER A 656 -13.83 50.31 -8.92
CA SER A 656 -13.93 51.26 -7.80
C SER A 656 -12.92 52.39 -7.97
N GLY A 657 -13.45 53.60 -8.13
CA GLY A 657 -12.69 54.84 -8.23
C GLY A 657 -12.18 55.28 -6.86
N LYS A 658 -10.94 55.78 -6.86
CA LYS A 658 -10.29 56.46 -5.72
C LYS A 658 -10.98 57.78 -5.38
N LYS A 659 -11.02 58.10 -4.07
CA LYS A 659 -10.45 59.31 -3.44
C LYS A 659 -10.54 59.13 -1.91
N ALA A 660 -9.43 58.90 -1.20
CA ALA A 660 -8.49 59.89 -0.65
C ALA A 660 -9.09 60.74 0.49
N GLY A 661 -8.55 60.60 1.70
CA GLY A 661 -8.74 61.59 2.77
C GLY A 661 -8.68 61.05 4.21
N GLN A 662 -7.47 61.02 4.77
CA GLN A 662 -7.12 61.45 6.14
C GLN A 662 -8.13 61.28 7.31
N LYS A 663 -7.77 60.44 8.30
CA LYS A 663 -7.41 60.78 9.71
C LYS A 663 -7.64 59.58 10.64
N ARG A 664 -6.60 59.18 11.38
CA ARG A 664 -6.73 58.57 12.74
C ARG A 664 -7.11 59.69 13.74
N PRO A 665 -7.51 59.44 15.01
CA PRO A 665 -7.55 58.20 15.81
C PRO A 665 -8.98 57.95 16.38
N ARG A 666 -9.33 56.96 17.23
CA ARG A 666 -8.79 56.60 18.55
C ARG A 666 -9.62 55.43 19.13
N ASP A 667 -8.96 54.64 19.98
CA ASP A 667 -9.39 53.66 20.98
C ASP A 667 -10.91 53.50 21.25
N GLU A 668 -11.41 52.27 21.09
CA GLU A 668 -11.83 51.35 22.17
C GLU A 668 -11.81 49.91 21.66
#